data_AF-A0A9P1FJK2-F1
#
_entry.id   AF-A0A9P1FJK2-F1
#
_cell.length_a   1.000
_cell.length_b   1.000
_cell.length_c   1.000
_cell.angle_alpha   90.00
_cell.angle_beta   90.00
_cell.angle_gamma   90.00
#
_symmetry.space_group_name_H-M   'P 1'
#
loop_
_entity.id
_entity.type
_entity.pdbx_description
1 polymer ?
#
loop_
_entity_poly.entity_id
_entity_poly.type
_entity_poly.pdbx_seq_one_letter_code
_entity_poly.pdbx_strand_id
1 'polypeptide(L)'
;MEEQIKELAKRLAEGIPELEQRLADIEKKSDGNKQELLDRIIALEQKSGGAAGGGAPAAPEEVHQRLSAIETTHKSEREEMEKKLESNKKELHDLVTSLEEKFGSGDGEVKKGAETQIMKKVATRLQDFESQITAQLSHVTTDFDKKLSHVHRSSGTTKAIDGVGPDTGLDTMAEDVDQLKFDVGELKDLLTNSKGEVNHIRRIVLACERDMEDFTAAMDAVNVDLDEMRARVDATHSIITSRQRVEATMTAEISTMRLDIGDIQEALKNHDSWMEDVSNTLQQMQEKEDNTTEDLINLKNEFTTKLDGKVDNVAWKEANDDLDAAIKTVRDMISSLRLDVDARRRKVDEILSTMRHDITSVETNLEESKAKLAMDTDHAINALNGRIDFTNKDLSATQESLHTTQNSLSDCFNEVAVVRSDLERTVADTEARVKNDSRQKQQEIMEKIGDVEQQSELRAAEASRRLGALDLRMSGVQGGLGEQKRDILKIREEVNGLTVKSASHEVDISKVGDSVKKMEKQRNLDAQNLKAQLDSIHDVLDTKVNEKPFEDVKHCMSSLTKGVVKFAQVVGVFPGPRFDDAEGEAGEADVELLGWEESAETFSFRVDKAWRQRCSQRFRNILDMIAKKADHSVLRLLQISQQHIESQLERVKHERELWKEVVERRQQQPLQLALSMKEPATEGSQTARGPFRG
;
A
#
# COMPACT_ATOMS: atom_id res chain seq x y z
N MET A 1 -9.41 -52.47 44.05
CA MET A 1 -8.57 -53.66 43.75
C MET A 1 -7.12 -53.41 44.18
N GLU A 2 -6.34 -52.57 43.50
CA GLU A 2 -4.93 -52.33 43.88
C GLU A 2 -4.74 -51.86 45.34
N GLU A 3 -5.57 -50.93 45.85
CA GLU A 3 -5.55 -50.56 47.27
C GLU A 3 -5.92 -51.71 48.22
N GLN A 4 -6.79 -52.64 47.81
CA GLN A 4 -7.17 -53.79 48.64
C GLN A 4 -6.05 -54.82 48.70
N ILE A 5 -5.26 -54.95 47.62
CA ILE A 5 -4.02 -55.74 47.62
C ILE A 5 -2.98 -55.09 48.53
N LYS A 6 -2.82 -53.76 48.48
CA LYS A 6 -1.91 -53.03 49.38
C LYS A 6 -2.34 -53.11 50.85
N GLU A 7 -3.63 -53.02 51.16
CA GLU A 7 -4.18 -53.20 52.51
C GLU A 7 -4.04 -54.65 53.01
N LEU A 8 -4.19 -55.67 52.15
CA LEU A 8 -3.93 -57.06 52.50
C LEU A 8 -2.43 -57.33 52.73
N ALA A 9 -1.56 -56.85 51.85
CA ALA A 9 -0.11 -56.96 51.99
C ALA A 9 0.37 -56.26 53.27
N LYS A 10 -0.18 -55.08 53.57
CA LYS A 10 0.07 -54.36 54.83
C LYS A 10 -0.36 -55.18 56.06
N ARG A 11 -1.58 -55.75 56.06
CA ARG A 11 -2.06 -56.59 57.18
C ARG A 11 -1.23 -57.87 57.36
N LEU A 12 -0.71 -58.46 56.29
CA LEU A 12 0.26 -59.56 56.35
C LEU A 12 1.59 -59.10 56.96
N ALA A 13 2.13 -57.96 56.51
CA ALA A 13 3.37 -57.39 57.04
C ALA A 13 3.26 -56.93 58.51
N GLU A 14 2.08 -56.51 58.96
CA GLU A 14 1.80 -56.15 60.36
C GLU A 14 1.51 -57.38 61.24
N GLY A 15 0.87 -58.43 60.68
CA GLY A 15 0.48 -59.63 61.41
C GLY A 15 1.60 -60.68 61.61
N ILE A 16 2.58 -60.76 60.70
CA ILE A 16 3.71 -61.70 60.83
C ILE A 16 4.55 -61.39 62.09
N PRO A 17 5.01 -60.13 62.35
CA PRO A 17 5.72 -59.79 63.57
C PRO A 17 4.93 -60.04 64.86
N GLU A 18 3.59 -59.89 64.85
CA GLU A 18 2.76 -60.20 66.01
C GLU A 18 2.74 -61.72 66.30
N LEU A 19 2.72 -62.56 65.27
CA LEU A 19 2.81 -64.01 65.42
C LEU A 19 4.21 -64.44 65.90
N GLU A 20 5.28 -63.85 65.37
CA GLU A 20 6.66 -64.12 65.81
C GLU A 20 6.88 -63.71 67.28
N GLN A 21 6.42 -62.52 67.67
CA GLN A 21 6.48 -62.06 69.07
C GLN A 21 5.69 -63.00 70.00
N ARG A 22 4.50 -63.44 69.58
CA ARG A 22 3.70 -64.40 70.36
C ARG A 22 4.34 -65.79 70.43
N LEU A 23 5.09 -66.21 69.42
CA LEU A 23 5.88 -67.45 69.45
C LEU A 23 7.03 -67.33 70.47
N ALA A 24 7.76 -66.22 70.45
CA ALA A 24 8.84 -65.95 71.40
C ALA A 24 8.35 -65.87 72.86
N ASP A 25 7.18 -65.27 73.10
CA ASP A 25 6.55 -65.24 74.42
C ASP A 25 6.07 -66.65 74.88
N ILE A 26 5.73 -67.54 73.94
CA ILE A 26 5.41 -68.95 74.23
C ILE A 26 6.68 -69.74 74.57
N GLU A 27 7.77 -69.62 73.79
CA GLU A 27 9.04 -70.28 74.11
C GLU A 27 9.59 -69.82 75.47
N LYS A 28 9.62 -68.51 75.73
CA LYS A 28 10.03 -67.93 77.01
C LYS A 28 9.20 -68.44 78.20
N LYS A 29 7.92 -68.74 77.98
CA LYS A 29 7.03 -69.33 78.99
C LYS A 29 7.24 -70.84 79.14
N SER A 30 7.59 -71.54 78.05
CA SER A 30 8.00 -72.95 78.07
C SER A 30 9.30 -73.14 78.87
N ASP A 31 10.30 -72.29 78.64
CA ASP A 31 11.57 -72.33 79.38
C ASP A 31 11.39 -71.96 80.86
N GLY A 32 10.52 -70.99 81.16
CA GLY A 32 10.12 -70.70 82.54
C GLY A 32 9.50 -71.91 83.24
N ASN A 33 8.59 -72.63 82.57
CA ASN A 33 8.02 -73.88 83.09
C ASN A 33 9.07 -75.00 83.23
N LYS A 34 10.03 -75.10 82.30
CA LYS A 34 11.14 -76.07 82.37
C LYS A 34 12.04 -75.79 83.58
N GLN A 35 12.32 -74.52 83.87
CA GLN A 35 13.07 -74.14 85.07
C GLN A 35 12.27 -74.42 86.36
N GLU A 36 10.96 -74.10 86.41
CA GLU A 36 10.13 -74.41 87.59
C GLU A 36 10.07 -75.94 87.86
N LEU A 37 10.05 -76.76 86.81
CA LEU A 37 10.12 -78.22 86.92
C LEU A 37 11.49 -78.70 87.42
N LEU A 38 12.60 -78.14 86.92
CA LEU A 38 13.95 -78.45 87.40
C LEU A 38 14.13 -78.06 88.87
N ASP A 39 13.69 -76.86 89.27
CA ASP A 39 13.73 -76.39 90.65
C ASP A 39 12.88 -77.28 91.57
N ARG A 40 11.72 -77.76 91.10
CA ARG A 40 10.88 -78.75 91.83
C ARG A 40 11.54 -80.13 91.93
N ILE A 41 12.27 -80.58 90.92
CA ILE A 41 13.02 -81.85 90.95
C ILE A 41 14.16 -81.75 91.96
N ILE A 42 14.97 -80.68 91.91
CA ILE A 42 16.05 -80.41 92.88
C ILE A 42 15.50 -80.33 94.30
N ALA A 43 14.35 -79.67 94.50
CA ALA A 43 13.68 -79.60 95.79
C ALA A 43 13.15 -80.97 96.29
N LEU A 44 12.79 -81.90 95.39
CA LEU A 44 12.41 -83.26 95.74
C LEU A 44 13.63 -84.14 96.09
N GLU A 45 14.72 -84.01 95.34
CA GLU A 45 15.99 -84.69 95.66
C GLU A 45 16.53 -84.26 97.03
N GLN A 46 16.61 -82.95 97.30
CA GLN A 46 17.02 -82.42 98.60
C GLN A 46 16.11 -82.88 99.75
N LYS A 47 14.82 -83.09 99.47
CA LYS A 47 13.84 -83.60 100.45
C LYS A 47 13.92 -85.13 100.63
N SER A 48 14.58 -85.85 99.73
CA SER A 48 14.82 -87.30 99.83
C SER A 48 16.11 -87.66 100.57
N GLY A 49 17.13 -86.79 100.54
CA GLY A 49 18.44 -87.00 101.21
C GLY A 49 18.43 -86.94 102.75
N GLY A 50 17.27 -87.06 103.38
CA GLY A 50 17.03 -86.79 104.81
C GLY A 50 16.78 -88.01 105.70
N ALA A 51 17.05 -89.24 105.25
CA ALA A 51 16.93 -90.46 106.05
C ALA A 51 18.07 -91.45 105.79
N ALA A 52 18.74 -91.93 106.84
CA ALA A 52 19.91 -92.80 106.74
C ALA A 52 19.53 -94.29 106.87
N GLY A 53 20.16 -95.18 106.08
CA GLY A 53 19.92 -96.62 106.23
C GLY A 53 20.40 -97.59 105.12
N GLY A 54 21.66 -97.48 104.66
CA GLY A 54 22.42 -98.54 103.97
C GLY A 54 21.72 -99.52 103.01
N GLY A 55 21.76 -99.24 101.70
CA GLY A 55 21.41 -100.17 100.62
C GLY A 55 21.87 -99.63 99.26
N ALA A 56 22.30 -100.50 98.34
CA ALA A 56 22.88 -100.10 97.05
C ALA A 56 21.86 -99.42 96.10
N PRO A 57 22.28 -98.51 95.20
CA PRO A 57 21.38 -97.60 94.49
C PRO A 57 20.72 -98.23 93.25
N ALA A 58 19.43 -97.96 93.05
CA ALA A 58 18.66 -98.34 91.87
C ALA A 58 17.47 -97.37 91.63
N ALA A 59 17.67 -96.06 91.83
CA ALA A 59 16.60 -95.06 91.83
C ALA A 59 16.82 -93.83 90.90
N PRO A 60 18.03 -93.26 90.74
CA PRO A 60 18.22 -92.10 89.85
C PRO A 60 17.98 -92.44 88.37
N GLU A 61 18.37 -93.65 87.98
CA GLU A 61 18.47 -94.05 86.57
C GLU A 61 17.10 -94.22 85.91
N GLU A 62 16.10 -94.75 86.61
CA GLU A 62 14.72 -94.85 86.08
C GLU A 62 14.09 -93.46 85.89
N VAL A 63 14.37 -92.50 86.80
CA VAL A 63 13.89 -91.12 86.67
C VAL A 63 14.57 -90.44 85.47
N HIS A 64 15.88 -90.62 85.31
CA HIS A 64 16.62 -90.03 84.20
C HIS A 64 16.21 -90.64 82.85
N GLN A 65 15.93 -91.95 82.81
CA GLN A 65 15.45 -92.66 81.62
C GLN A 65 14.01 -92.26 81.26
N ARG A 66 13.12 -92.03 82.25
CA ARG A 66 11.78 -91.46 82.04
C ARG A 66 11.84 -90.01 81.54
N LEU A 67 12.75 -89.17 82.07
CA LEU A 67 12.97 -87.81 81.57
C LEU A 67 13.51 -87.81 80.13
N SER A 68 14.46 -88.70 79.82
CA SER A 68 14.98 -88.90 78.46
C SER A 68 13.88 -89.33 77.48
N ALA A 69 12.98 -90.23 77.88
CA ALA A 69 11.81 -90.62 77.08
C ALA A 69 10.83 -89.46 76.85
N ILE A 70 10.60 -88.60 77.86
CA ILE A 70 9.74 -87.41 77.72
C ILE A 70 10.39 -86.36 76.80
N GLU A 71 11.68 -86.08 76.96
CA GLU A 71 12.40 -85.07 76.17
C GLU A 71 12.59 -85.52 74.71
N THR A 72 12.80 -86.82 74.45
CA THR A 72 12.78 -87.37 73.08
C THR A 72 11.38 -87.37 72.45
N THR A 73 10.33 -87.62 73.23
CA THR A 73 8.94 -87.51 72.75
C THR A 73 8.60 -86.07 72.35
N HIS A 74 8.84 -85.09 73.24
CA HIS A 74 8.62 -83.67 72.93
C HIS A 74 9.50 -83.14 71.79
N LYS A 75 10.73 -83.66 71.63
CA LYS A 75 11.57 -83.35 70.47
C LYS A 75 10.96 -83.87 69.16
N SER A 76 10.44 -85.10 69.16
CA SER A 76 9.71 -85.66 68.01
C SER A 76 8.44 -84.87 67.68
N GLU A 77 7.67 -84.44 68.69
CA GLU A 77 6.48 -83.60 68.51
C GLU A 77 6.83 -82.21 67.96
N ARG A 78 7.92 -81.59 68.44
CA ARG A 78 8.44 -80.31 67.92
C ARG A 78 8.85 -80.45 66.45
N GLU A 79 9.64 -81.48 66.11
CA GLU A 79 10.07 -81.75 64.73
C GLU A 79 8.89 -82.05 63.79
N GLU A 80 7.82 -82.72 64.27
CA GLU A 80 6.62 -82.95 63.47
C GLU A 80 5.81 -81.65 63.25
N MET A 81 5.68 -80.79 64.27
CA MET A 81 5.02 -79.49 64.12
C MET A 81 5.82 -78.53 63.22
N GLU A 82 7.14 -78.51 63.33
CA GLU A 82 8.02 -77.70 62.49
C GLU A 82 7.97 -78.15 61.03
N LYS A 83 7.97 -79.47 60.78
CA LYS A 83 7.76 -80.04 59.44
C LYS A 83 6.37 -79.71 58.86
N LYS A 84 5.31 -79.70 59.68
CA LYS A 84 3.96 -79.26 59.28
C LYS A 84 3.91 -77.76 58.97
N LEU A 85 4.57 -76.93 59.77
CA LEU A 85 4.66 -75.49 59.54
C LEU A 85 5.36 -75.18 58.22
N GLU A 86 6.47 -75.86 57.91
CA GLU A 86 7.21 -75.65 56.67
C GLU A 86 6.46 -76.18 55.44
N SER A 87 5.73 -77.30 55.56
CA SER A 87 4.80 -77.76 54.52
C SER A 87 3.72 -76.70 54.24
N ASN A 88 3.11 -76.15 55.30
CA ASN A 88 2.09 -75.10 55.17
C ASN A 88 2.66 -73.82 54.55
N LYS A 89 3.89 -73.39 54.92
CA LYS A 89 4.56 -72.25 54.28
C LYS A 89 4.76 -72.49 52.78
N LYS A 90 5.22 -73.69 52.40
CA LYS A 90 5.44 -74.03 50.99
C LYS A 90 4.12 -74.01 50.20
N GLU A 91 3.07 -74.65 50.71
CA GLU A 91 1.74 -74.63 50.08
C GLU A 91 1.17 -73.19 49.95
N LEU A 92 1.45 -72.31 50.91
CA LEU A 92 1.08 -70.89 50.84
C LEU A 92 1.90 -70.11 49.80
N HIS A 93 3.21 -70.39 49.70
CA HIS A 93 4.08 -69.80 48.68
C HIS A 93 3.68 -70.24 47.27
N ASP A 94 3.46 -71.53 47.06
CA ASP A 94 3.00 -72.10 45.80
C ASP A 94 1.63 -71.51 45.37
N LEU A 95 0.75 -71.24 46.34
CA LEU A 95 -0.52 -70.52 46.11
C LEU A 95 -0.36 -69.05 45.72
N VAL A 96 0.63 -68.34 46.29
CA VAL A 96 0.94 -66.94 45.92
C VAL A 96 1.55 -66.90 44.53
N THR A 97 2.55 -67.72 44.23
CA THR A 97 3.18 -67.80 42.90
C THR A 97 2.13 -68.15 41.83
N SER A 98 1.24 -69.12 42.09
CA SER A 98 0.18 -69.48 41.16
C SER A 98 -0.97 -68.47 41.06
N LEU A 99 -1.00 -67.43 41.90
CA LEU A 99 -1.82 -66.23 41.71
C LEU A 99 -1.07 -65.20 40.86
N GLU A 100 0.21 -64.95 41.15
CA GLU A 100 1.05 -64.01 40.40
C GLU A 100 1.16 -64.40 38.91
N GLU A 101 1.39 -65.67 38.59
CA GLU A 101 1.35 -66.19 37.21
C GLU A 101 0.03 -65.86 36.49
N LYS A 102 -1.11 -66.00 37.18
CA LYS A 102 -2.45 -65.77 36.60
C LYS A 102 -2.84 -64.30 36.47
N PHE A 103 -2.06 -63.39 37.06
CA PHE A 103 -2.22 -61.94 36.90
C PHE A 103 -1.08 -61.29 36.09
N GLY A 104 0.03 -62.00 35.83
CA GLY A 104 1.13 -61.53 34.99
C GLY A 104 0.90 -61.61 33.47
N SER A 105 -0.01 -62.48 33.02
CA SER A 105 -0.39 -62.61 31.60
C SER A 105 -1.36 -61.50 31.18
N GLY A 106 -0.84 -60.44 30.54
CA GLY A 106 -1.62 -59.27 30.16
C GLY A 106 -2.45 -59.42 28.88
N ASP A 107 -3.67 -59.94 28.99
CA ASP A 107 -4.78 -59.63 28.07
C ASP A 107 -6.13 -59.55 28.83
N GLY A 108 -7.21 -59.14 28.17
CA GLY A 108 -8.44 -58.64 28.79
C GLY A 108 -9.46 -59.68 29.30
N GLU A 109 -10.54 -59.12 29.87
CA GLU A 109 -11.79 -59.78 30.30
C GLU A 109 -11.76 -60.67 31.58
N VAL A 110 -11.81 -60.00 32.75
CA VAL A 110 -11.96 -60.64 34.07
C VAL A 110 -13.32 -61.34 34.23
N LYS A 111 -13.34 -62.67 34.06
CA LYS A 111 -14.49 -63.53 34.39
C LYS A 111 -14.71 -63.64 35.91
N LYS A 112 -15.61 -62.79 36.44
CA LYS A 112 -16.06 -62.74 37.86
C LYS A 112 -16.46 -64.07 38.53
N GLY A 113 -16.66 -65.16 37.78
CA GLY A 113 -17.02 -66.47 38.34
C GLY A 113 -15.88 -67.19 39.07
N ALA A 114 -14.62 -66.96 38.70
CA ALA A 114 -13.47 -67.62 39.35
C ALA A 114 -13.25 -67.12 40.78
N GLU A 115 -13.32 -65.80 40.97
CA GLU A 115 -13.20 -65.09 42.25
C GLU A 115 -14.14 -65.66 43.32
N THR A 116 -15.41 -65.92 42.94
CA THR A 116 -16.41 -66.48 43.86
C THR A 116 -16.12 -67.93 44.25
N GLN A 117 -15.55 -68.74 43.33
CA GLN A 117 -15.15 -70.11 43.65
C GLN A 117 -13.91 -70.17 44.54
N ILE A 118 -12.94 -69.27 44.35
CA ILE A 118 -11.74 -69.16 45.19
C ILE A 118 -12.14 -68.74 46.61
N MET A 119 -12.91 -67.66 46.76
CA MET A 119 -13.45 -67.22 48.06
C MET A 119 -14.21 -68.35 48.78
N LYS A 120 -15.04 -69.12 48.05
CA LYS A 120 -15.76 -70.25 48.64
C LYS A 120 -14.83 -71.38 49.08
N LYS A 121 -13.80 -71.71 48.30
CA LYS A 121 -12.78 -72.72 48.68
C LYS A 121 -11.98 -72.28 49.92
N VAL A 122 -11.57 -71.00 50.00
CA VAL A 122 -10.85 -70.46 51.17
C VAL A 122 -11.72 -70.52 52.42
N ALA A 123 -12.99 -70.12 52.33
CA ALA A 123 -13.93 -70.20 53.45
C ALA A 123 -14.14 -71.65 53.95
N THR A 124 -14.29 -72.62 53.05
CA THR A 124 -14.39 -74.05 53.45
C THR A 124 -13.09 -74.56 54.09
N ARG A 125 -11.91 -74.22 53.55
CA ARG A 125 -10.63 -74.64 54.15
C ARG A 125 -10.41 -74.07 55.55
N LEU A 126 -10.80 -72.81 55.80
CA LEU A 126 -10.75 -72.22 57.15
C LEU A 126 -11.67 -72.96 58.13
N GLN A 127 -12.89 -73.31 57.70
CA GLN A 127 -13.84 -74.09 58.52
C GLN A 127 -13.34 -75.52 58.81
N ASP A 128 -12.71 -76.18 57.83
CA ASP A 128 -12.04 -77.47 58.03
C ASP A 128 -10.88 -77.35 59.03
N PHE A 129 -10.11 -76.25 58.99
CA PHE A 129 -8.98 -75.99 59.89
C PHE A 129 -9.42 -75.74 61.35
N GLU A 130 -10.48 -74.98 61.58
CA GLU A 130 -11.11 -74.85 62.91
C GLU A 130 -11.58 -76.22 63.45
N SER A 131 -12.11 -77.08 62.59
CA SER A 131 -12.53 -78.43 62.97
C SER A 131 -11.35 -79.32 63.38
N GLN A 132 -10.20 -79.22 62.70
CA GLN A 132 -8.99 -79.98 63.05
C GLN A 132 -8.38 -79.52 64.38
N ILE A 133 -8.30 -78.20 64.63
CA ILE A 133 -7.83 -77.66 65.91
C ILE A 133 -8.73 -78.15 67.06
N THR A 134 -10.04 -78.11 66.86
CA THR A 134 -11.03 -78.60 67.83
C THR A 134 -10.86 -80.10 68.13
N ALA A 135 -10.62 -80.92 67.10
CA ALA A 135 -10.38 -82.35 67.24
C ALA A 135 -9.05 -82.66 67.97
N GLN A 136 -7.98 -81.92 67.69
CA GLN A 136 -6.68 -82.11 68.35
C GLN A 136 -6.73 -81.72 69.83
N LEU A 137 -7.42 -80.62 70.19
CA LEU A 137 -7.63 -80.23 71.59
C LEU A 137 -8.34 -81.35 72.37
N SER A 138 -9.37 -81.96 71.78
CA SER A 138 -10.10 -83.09 72.37
C SER A 138 -9.19 -84.32 72.60
N HIS A 139 -8.22 -84.57 71.73
CA HIS A 139 -7.36 -85.75 71.84
C HIS A 139 -6.30 -85.58 72.93
N VAL A 140 -5.70 -84.39 73.06
CA VAL A 140 -4.72 -84.08 74.13
C VAL A 140 -5.37 -84.19 75.51
N THR A 141 -6.60 -83.70 75.67
CA THR A 141 -7.36 -83.84 76.93
C THR A 141 -7.63 -85.30 77.29
N THR A 142 -7.79 -86.20 76.31
CA THR A 142 -8.19 -87.60 76.55
C THR A 142 -7.01 -88.52 76.90
N ASP A 143 -5.78 -88.20 76.48
CA ASP A 143 -4.62 -89.08 76.71
C ASP A 143 -3.95 -88.85 78.08
N PHE A 144 -4.12 -87.66 78.66
CA PHE A 144 -3.63 -87.34 80.01
C PHE A 144 -4.29 -88.21 81.11
N ASP A 145 -5.61 -88.44 81.02
CA ASP A 145 -6.35 -89.26 81.98
C ASP A 145 -5.94 -90.74 81.97
N LYS A 146 -5.43 -91.25 80.84
CA LYS A 146 -5.10 -92.69 80.70
C LYS A 146 -3.77 -93.09 81.35
N LYS A 147 -2.84 -92.15 81.54
CA LYS A 147 -1.47 -92.45 82.05
C LYS A 147 -1.36 -92.47 83.58
N LEU A 148 -2.47 -92.31 84.31
CA LEU A 148 -2.51 -92.17 85.77
C LEU A 148 -2.85 -93.46 86.56
N SER A 149 -3.00 -94.63 85.91
CA SER A 149 -3.75 -95.78 86.48
C SER A 149 -3.08 -97.19 86.46
N HIS A 150 -1.74 -97.34 86.59
CA HIS A 150 -1.10 -98.67 86.44
C HIS A 150 0.22 -98.97 87.22
N VAL A 151 0.18 -99.54 88.46
CA VAL A 151 1.35 -100.02 89.28
C VAL A 151 0.96 -101.08 90.39
N HIS A 152 1.53 -102.35 90.50
CA HIS A 152 1.77 -103.30 91.72
C HIS A 152 1.84 -104.94 91.55
N ARG A 153 2.82 -105.76 92.17
CA ARG A 153 2.90 -107.26 92.73
C ARG A 153 3.77 -108.57 92.16
N SER A 154 4.29 -109.66 92.95
CA SER A 154 5.25 -110.95 92.68
C SER A 154 5.24 -112.31 93.66
N SER A 155 6.01 -113.52 93.87
CA SER A 155 7.28 -114.45 93.56
C SER A 155 7.42 -116.06 94.11
N GLY A 156 8.54 -116.96 94.09
CA GLY A 156 8.69 -118.53 94.50
C GLY A 156 10.08 -119.45 94.73
N THR A 157 10.19 -120.87 95.02
CA THR A 157 11.43 -121.82 95.51
C THR A 157 11.58 -123.50 95.35
N THR A 158 12.66 -124.35 95.80
CA THR A 158 13.05 -125.91 95.59
C THR A 158 14.06 -126.87 96.54
N LYS A 159 14.31 -128.30 96.46
CA LYS A 159 15.47 -129.30 97.04
C LYS A 159 15.51 -130.99 97.00
N ALA A 160 16.58 -131.86 97.41
CA ALA A 160 16.78 -133.46 97.41
C ALA A 160 17.99 -134.34 98.20
N ILE A 161 18.17 -135.77 98.28
CA ILE A 161 19.27 -136.72 99.01
C ILE A 161 19.40 -138.40 98.86
N ASP A 162 20.47 -139.27 99.29
CA ASP A 162 20.67 -140.88 99.30
C ASP A 162 21.92 -141.76 100.02
N GLY A 163 22.02 -143.20 100.19
CA GLY A 163 23.25 -144.22 100.35
C GLY A 163 23.50 -145.59 101.33
N VAL A 164 24.39 -146.69 101.04
CA VAL A 164 25.31 -147.73 101.91
C VAL A 164 25.24 -149.41 102.11
N GLY A 165 26.34 -150.31 102.32
CA GLY A 165 26.44 -151.82 102.89
C GLY A 165 27.72 -152.92 102.82
N PRO A 166 27.98 -154.07 103.66
CA PRO A 166 29.21 -155.11 103.73
C PRO A 166 29.28 -156.69 104.32
N ASP A 167 30.45 -157.51 104.33
CA ASP A 167 31.09 -158.77 105.16
C ASP A 167 31.08 -160.41 104.80
N THR A 168 31.74 -161.62 105.26
CA THR A 168 32.75 -162.36 106.26
C THR A 168 33.29 -163.94 106.03
N GLY A 169 34.33 -164.66 106.69
CA GLY A 169 34.60 -166.24 106.90
C GLY A 169 36.05 -167.09 107.03
N LEU A 170 36.28 -168.36 107.66
CA LEU A 170 37.56 -169.37 107.70
C LEU A 170 37.64 -170.81 108.56
N ASP A 171 38.64 -171.85 108.46
CA ASP A 171 39.25 -172.98 109.46
C ASP A 171 40.13 -174.36 109.02
N THR A 172 40.80 -175.23 109.94
CA THR A 172 41.66 -176.57 110.06
C THR A 172 43.22 -176.75 109.81
N MET A 173 44.04 -177.44 110.68
CA MET A 173 45.55 -177.43 110.64
C MET A 173 46.39 -178.67 111.17
N ALA A 174 46.96 -179.55 110.33
CA ALA A 174 47.93 -180.60 110.78
C ALA A 174 48.92 -181.11 109.72
N GLU A 175 48.56 -181.03 108.44
CA GLU A 175 49.44 -181.37 107.31
C GLU A 175 50.41 -180.22 106.97
N ASP A 176 50.12 -179.02 107.51
CA ASP A 176 50.71 -177.72 107.24
C ASP A 176 52.24 -177.65 107.43
N VAL A 177 52.84 -178.46 108.31
CA VAL A 177 54.22 -178.23 108.79
C VAL A 177 55.31 -178.63 107.80
N ASP A 178 55.07 -179.64 106.97
CA ASP A 178 55.99 -179.97 105.86
C ASP A 178 55.59 -179.24 104.56
N GLN A 179 54.32 -178.87 104.40
CA GLN A 179 53.85 -177.94 103.35
C GLN A 179 54.55 -176.57 103.50
N LEU A 180 54.60 -176.01 104.70
CA LEU A 180 55.23 -174.72 105.02
C LEU A 180 56.70 -174.60 104.58
N LYS A 181 57.46 -175.71 104.47
CA LYS A 181 58.85 -175.68 103.97
C LYS A 181 58.94 -175.52 102.46
N PHE A 182 57.94 -176.01 101.74
CA PHE A 182 57.77 -175.77 100.31
C PHE A 182 57.29 -174.32 100.08
N ASP A 183 56.24 -173.91 100.79
CA ASP A 183 55.63 -172.58 100.69
C ASP A 183 56.63 -171.45 100.95
N VAL A 184 57.51 -171.59 101.95
CA VAL A 184 58.55 -170.58 102.26
C VAL A 184 59.60 -170.45 101.14
N GLY A 185 59.81 -171.49 100.34
CA GLY A 185 60.62 -171.42 99.13
C GLY A 185 59.93 -170.57 98.06
N GLU A 186 58.66 -170.89 97.77
CA GLU A 186 57.84 -170.20 96.77
C GLU A 186 57.61 -168.72 97.13
N LEU A 187 57.37 -168.41 98.40
CA LEU A 187 57.26 -167.05 98.96
C LEU A 187 58.47 -166.17 98.67
N LYS A 188 59.68 -166.73 98.66
CA LYS A 188 60.92 -165.99 98.43
C LYS A 188 61.05 -165.57 96.95
N ASP A 189 60.66 -166.45 96.04
CA ASP A 189 60.71 -166.17 94.61
C ASP A 189 59.56 -165.23 94.20
N LEU A 190 58.36 -165.40 94.78
CA LEU A 190 57.25 -164.44 94.69
C LEU A 190 57.65 -163.03 95.18
N LEU A 191 58.31 -162.91 96.33
CA LEU A 191 58.78 -161.62 96.86
C LEU A 191 59.85 -160.97 95.94
N THR A 192 60.68 -161.79 95.31
CA THR A 192 61.69 -161.33 94.35
C THR A 192 61.02 -160.81 93.07
N ASN A 193 59.97 -161.49 92.59
CA ASN A 193 59.18 -161.08 91.42
C ASN A 193 58.40 -159.78 91.71
N SER A 194 57.75 -159.69 92.87
CA SER A 194 57.02 -158.50 93.32
C SER A 194 57.92 -157.26 93.42
N LYS A 195 59.18 -157.40 93.83
CA LYS A 195 60.16 -156.30 93.77
C LYS A 195 60.48 -155.87 92.34
N GLY A 196 60.42 -156.77 91.36
CA GLY A 196 60.48 -156.44 89.93
C GLY A 196 59.26 -155.63 89.49
N GLU A 197 58.06 -156.08 89.84
CA GLU A 197 56.78 -155.44 89.55
C GLU A 197 56.71 -154.01 90.12
N VAL A 198 57.09 -153.79 91.38
CA VAL A 198 57.12 -152.43 91.99
C VAL A 198 58.07 -151.49 91.23
N ASN A 199 59.19 -151.98 90.70
CA ASN A 199 60.10 -151.20 89.87
C ASN A 199 59.63 -151.05 88.40
N HIS A 200 58.65 -151.84 87.96
CA HIS A 200 57.92 -151.60 86.72
C HIS A 200 56.84 -150.53 86.94
N ILE A 201 56.03 -150.66 87.98
CA ILE A 201 54.99 -149.71 88.39
C ILE A 201 55.57 -148.31 88.61
N ARG A 202 56.69 -148.15 89.33
CA ARG A 202 57.34 -146.84 89.51
C ARG A 202 57.78 -146.20 88.18
N ARG A 203 58.18 -147.00 87.17
CA ARG A 203 58.51 -146.50 85.83
C ARG A 203 57.27 -146.15 85.01
N ILE A 204 56.13 -146.83 85.25
CA ILE A 204 54.83 -146.44 84.68
C ILE A 204 54.37 -145.11 85.29
N VAL A 205 54.43 -144.95 86.61
CA VAL A 205 54.05 -143.68 87.27
C VAL A 205 54.90 -142.50 86.78
N LEU A 206 56.23 -142.65 86.71
CA LEU A 206 57.14 -141.63 86.15
C LEU A 206 57.00 -141.42 84.63
N ALA A 207 56.30 -142.31 83.92
CA ALA A 207 55.86 -142.06 82.55
C ALA A 207 54.57 -141.24 82.59
N CYS A 208 53.54 -141.69 83.31
CA CYS A 208 52.25 -141.01 83.43
C CYS A 208 52.34 -139.58 84.01
N GLU A 209 53.30 -139.30 84.90
CA GLU A 209 53.58 -137.94 85.38
C GLU A 209 54.09 -137.04 84.23
N ARG A 210 54.99 -137.56 83.38
CA ARG A 210 55.47 -136.82 82.19
C ARG A 210 54.42 -136.75 81.09
N ASP A 211 53.67 -137.83 80.86
CA ASP A 211 52.53 -137.84 79.93
C ASP A 211 51.48 -136.80 80.37
N MET A 212 51.34 -136.53 81.67
CA MET A 212 50.47 -135.48 82.21
C MET A 212 51.07 -134.07 82.06
N GLU A 213 52.39 -133.89 82.19
CA GLU A 213 53.07 -132.64 81.82
C GLU A 213 52.93 -132.34 80.32
N ASP A 214 53.19 -133.32 79.46
CA ASP A 214 53.03 -133.24 77.99
C ASP A 214 51.56 -133.01 77.59
N PHE A 215 50.59 -133.65 78.27
CA PHE A 215 49.16 -133.40 78.07
C PHE A 215 48.75 -131.99 78.50
N THR A 216 49.34 -131.47 79.58
CA THR A 216 49.11 -130.08 80.03
C THR A 216 49.65 -129.09 78.99
N ALA A 217 50.88 -129.29 78.51
CA ALA A 217 51.47 -128.47 77.45
C ALA A 217 50.67 -128.54 76.13
N ALA A 218 50.15 -129.71 75.77
CA ALA A 218 49.26 -129.87 74.62
C ALA A 218 47.91 -129.17 74.83
N MET A 219 47.36 -129.18 76.04
CA MET A 219 46.11 -128.49 76.37
C MET A 219 46.28 -126.96 76.39
N ASP A 220 47.42 -126.46 76.87
CA ASP A 220 47.76 -125.03 76.78
C ASP A 220 47.97 -124.58 75.32
N ALA A 221 48.59 -125.41 74.47
CA ALA A 221 48.67 -125.14 73.03
C ALA A 221 47.28 -125.08 72.38
N VAL A 222 46.37 -126.00 72.73
CA VAL A 222 44.97 -125.98 72.27
C VAL A 222 44.21 -124.75 72.78
N ASN A 223 44.49 -124.26 74.01
CA ASN A 223 43.92 -123.02 74.52
C ASN A 223 44.41 -121.80 73.72
N VAL A 224 45.70 -121.74 73.36
CA VAL A 224 46.26 -120.68 72.50
C VAL A 224 45.67 -120.73 71.09
N ASP A 225 45.53 -121.91 70.49
CA ASP A 225 44.86 -122.08 69.19
C ASP A 225 43.38 -121.67 69.24
N LEU A 226 42.68 -121.94 70.36
CA LEU A 226 41.30 -121.51 70.59
C LEU A 226 41.18 -119.98 70.70
N ASP A 227 42.09 -119.31 71.39
CA ASP A 227 42.10 -117.85 71.49
C ASP A 227 42.56 -117.17 70.18
N GLU A 228 43.46 -117.77 69.39
CA GLU A 228 43.76 -117.27 68.04
C GLU A 228 42.55 -117.45 67.11
N MET A 229 41.91 -118.63 67.13
CA MET A 229 40.66 -118.85 66.37
C MET A 229 39.57 -117.86 66.79
N ARG A 230 39.45 -117.55 68.08
CA ARG A 230 38.51 -116.55 68.60
C ARG A 230 38.84 -115.15 68.07
N ALA A 231 40.09 -114.71 68.17
CA ALA A 231 40.52 -113.43 67.62
C ALA A 231 40.31 -113.33 66.10
N ARG A 232 40.45 -114.44 65.36
CA ARG A 232 40.19 -114.53 63.92
C ARG A 232 38.68 -114.54 63.60
N VAL A 233 37.84 -115.13 64.46
CA VAL A 233 36.38 -115.02 64.39
C VAL A 233 35.93 -113.59 64.67
N ASP A 234 36.46 -112.92 65.70
CA ASP A 234 36.14 -111.53 66.04
C ASP A 234 36.59 -110.56 64.93
N ALA A 235 37.79 -110.77 64.35
CA ALA A 235 38.23 -110.03 63.17
C ALA A 235 37.32 -110.27 61.96
N THR A 236 36.88 -111.51 61.71
CA THR A 236 35.94 -111.85 60.64
C THR A 236 34.57 -111.19 60.87
N HIS A 237 34.08 -111.17 62.12
CA HIS A 237 32.83 -110.51 62.49
C HIS A 237 32.91 -108.97 62.31
N SER A 238 34.05 -108.37 62.67
CA SER A 238 34.35 -106.96 62.40
C SER A 238 34.36 -106.64 60.89
N ILE A 239 34.99 -107.50 60.08
CA ILE A 239 34.98 -107.38 58.61
C ILE A 239 33.56 -107.51 58.04
N ILE A 240 32.76 -108.47 58.51
CA ILE A 240 31.35 -108.64 58.10
C ILE A 240 30.52 -107.40 58.47
N THR A 241 30.67 -106.89 59.69
CA THR A 241 29.96 -105.69 60.17
C THR A 241 30.37 -104.44 59.38
N SER A 242 31.65 -104.31 59.06
CA SER A 242 32.17 -103.23 58.21
C SER A 242 31.63 -103.32 56.78
N ARG A 243 31.64 -104.53 56.19
CA ARG A 243 31.05 -104.81 54.87
C ARG A 243 29.56 -104.46 54.84
N GLN A 244 28.78 -104.88 55.83
CA GLN A 244 27.35 -104.56 55.91
C GLN A 244 27.10 -103.05 56.01
N ARG A 245 27.96 -102.30 56.71
CA ARG A 245 27.91 -100.83 56.72
C ARG A 245 28.18 -100.25 55.32
N VAL A 246 29.21 -100.73 54.61
CA VAL A 246 29.52 -100.28 53.25
C VAL A 246 28.40 -100.62 52.26
N GLU A 247 27.83 -101.83 52.34
CA GLU A 247 26.69 -102.24 51.52
C GLU A 247 25.45 -101.36 51.79
N ALA A 248 25.19 -100.99 53.05
CA ALA A 248 24.14 -100.06 53.41
C ALA A 248 24.40 -98.63 52.89
N THR A 249 25.62 -98.10 53.04
CA THR A 249 26.02 -96.79 52.52
C THR A 249 25.89 -96.74 50.99
N MET A 250 26.43 -97.72 50.27
CA MET A 250 26.31 -97.79 48.81
C MET A 250 24.85 -97.93 48.36
N THR A 251 24.02 -98.66 49.11
CA THR A 251 22.58 -98.78 48.81
C THR A 251 21.86 -97.44 49.00
N ALA A 252 22.23 -96.66 50.02
CA ALA A 252 21.72 -95.30 50.22
C ALA A 252 22.18 -94.35 49.11
N GLU A 253 23.47 -94.34 48.78
CA GLU A 253 24.05 -93.51 47.70
C GLU A 253 23.41 -93.82 46.33
N ILE A 254 23.25 -95.12 45.98
CA ILE A 254 22.55 -95.55 44.76
C ILE A 254 21.08 -95.13 44.78
N SER A 255 20.44 -95.05 45.96
CA SER A 255 19.07 -94.57 46.09
C SER A 255 18.97 -93.06 45.90
N THR A 256 19.89 -92.28 46.47
CA THR A 256 20.00 -90.83 46.23
C THR A 256 20.25 -90.55 44.75
N MET A 257 21.24 -91.19 44.13
CA MET A 257 21.52 -91.03 42.69
C MET A 257 20.32 -91.38 41.79
N ARG A 258 19.45 -92.30 42.22
CA ARG A 258 18.19 -92.61 41.48
C ARG A 258 17.13 -91.53 41.64
N LEU A 259 17.08 -90.86 42.78
CA LEU A 259 16.23 -89.68 42.99
C LEU A 259 16.78 -88.50 42.18
N ASP A 260 18.09 -88.21 42.26
CA ASP A 260 18.75 -87.15 41.48
C ASP A 260 18.51 -87.31 39.97
N ILE A 261 18.63 -88.55 39.45
CA ILE A 261 18.34 -88.88 38.04
C ILE A 261 16.84 -88.73 37.72
N GLY A 262 15.95 -89.03 38.67
CA GLY A 262 14.50 -88.82 38.54
C GLY A 262 14.15 -87.33 38.43
N ASP A 263 14.66 -86.52 39.36
CA ASP A 263 14.47 -85.07 39.41
C ASP A 263 15.02 -84.39 38.14
N ILE A 264 16.18 -84.83 37.64
CA ILE A 264 16.74 -84.38 36.36
C ILE A 264 15.84 -84.78 35.17
N GLN A 265 15.27 -85.99 35.18
CA GLN A 265 14.34 -86.43 34.13
C GLN A 265 12.99 -85.70 34.16
N GLU A 266 12.54 -85.24 35.33
CA GLU A 266 11.35 -84.40 35.46
C GLU A 266 11.64 -82.96 35.04
N ALA A 267 12.78 -82.39 35.45
CA ALA A 267 13.24 -81.08 35.00
C ALA A 267 13.40 -80.99 33.48
N LEU A 268 13.92 -82.04 32.83
CA LEU A 268 14.02 -82.10 31.36
C LEU A 268 12.64 -82.14 30.68
N LYS A 269 11.67 -82.91 31.17
CA LYS A 269 10.29 -82.90 30.63
C LYS A 269 9.63 -81.53 30.78
N ASN A 270 9.85 -80.86 31.91
CA ASN A 270 9.32 -79.53 32.16
C ASN A 270 9.96 -78.50 31.22
N HIS A 271 11.26 -78.64 30.92
CA HIS A 271 11.93 -77.84 29.90
C HIS A 271 11.40 -78.12 28.48
N ASP A 272 11.16 -79.37 28.12
CA ASP A 272 10.58 -79.73 26.81
C ASP A 272 9.15 -79.17 26.64
N SER A 273 8.32 -79.24 27.68
CA SER A 273 7.00 -78.59 27.71
C SER A 273 7.11 -77.07 27.58
N TRP A 274 8.05 -76.44 28.28
CA TRP A 274 8.30 -75.00 28.17
C TRP A 274 8.78 -74.59 26.78
N MET A 275 9.60 -75.42 26.12
CA MET A 275 10.01 -75.23 24.73
C MET A 275 8.83 -75.35 23.76
N GLU A 276 7.89 -76.26 24.01
CA GLU A 276 6.63 -76.36 23.24
C GLU A 276 5.75 -75.11 23.43
N ASP A 277 5.58 -74.64 24.67
CA ASP A 277 4.83 -73.40 24.97
C ASP A 277 5.48 -72.15 24.36
N VAL A 278 6.82 -72.04 24.37
CA VAL A 278 7.58 -70.98 23.69
C VAL A 278 7.38 -71.07 22.17
N SER A 279 7.42 -72.27 21.59
CA SER A 279 7.17 -72.48 20.16
C SER A 279 5.73 -72.10 19.76
N ASN A 280 4.75 -72.47 20.58
CA ASN A 280 3.34 -72.11 20.39
C ASN A 280 3.13 -70.59 20.51
N THR A 281 3.79 -69.94 21.47
CA THR A 281 3.74 -68.48 21.64
C THR A 281 4.36 -67.74 20.45
N LEU A 282 5.49 -68.24 19.94
CA LEU A 282 6.15 -67.67 18.76
C LEU A 282 5.30 -67.84 17.49
N GLN A 283 4.67 -69.00 17.31
CA GLN A 283 3.75 -69.26 16.20
C GLN A 283 2.55 -68.31 16.23
N GLN A 284 1.90 -68.13 17.40
CA GLN A 284 0.80 -67.17 17.57
C GLN A 284 1.25 -65.72 17.33
N MET A 285 2.49 -65.37 17.70
CA MET A 285 3.05 -64.05 17.42
C MET A 285 3.29 -63.83 15.92
N GLN A 286 3.77 -64.84 15.18
CA GLN A 286 3.93 -64.76 13.73
C GLN A 286 2.58 -64.63 13.03
N GLU A 287 1.59 -65.44 13.39
CA GLU A 287 0.23 -65.33 12.85
C GLU A 287 -0.37 -63.94 13.12
N LYS A 288 -0.08 -63.34 14.28
CA LYS A 288 -0.51 -61.98 14.62
C LYS A 288 0.23 -60.90 13.82
N GLU A 289 1.52 -61.08 13.53
CA GLU A 289 2.30 -60.20 12.64
C GLU A 289 1.77 -60.24 11.21
N ASP A 290 1.50 -61.44 10.68
CA ASP A 290 0.99 -61.65 9.33
C ASP A 290 -0.40 -61.00 9.15
N ASN A 291 -1.33 -61.24 10.09
CA ASN A 291 -2.65 -60.59 10.11
C ASN A 291 -2.55 -59.06 10.20
N THR A 292 -1.67 -58.53 11.08
CA THR A 292 -1.46 -57.07 11.22
C THR A 292 -0.87 -56.47 9.93
N THR A 293 -0.04 -57.23 9.22
CA THR A 293 0.55 -56.84 7.94
C THR A 293 -0.52 -56.79 6.83
N GLU A 294 -1.44 -57.75 6.79
CA GLU A 294 -2.58 -57.72 5.86
C GLU A 294 -3.52 -56.54 6.15
N ASP A 295 -3.86 -56.27 7.42
CA ASP A 295 -4.66 -55.09 7.81
C ASP A 295 -4.01 -53.77 7.37
N LEU A 296 -2.69 -53.63 7.53
CA LEU A 296 -1.95 -52.44 7.07
C LEU A 296 -1.97 -52.29 5.55
N ILE A 297 -1.89 -53.39 4.79
CA ILE A 297 -2.00 -53.39 3.33
C ILE A 297 -3.42 -53.00 2.90
N ASN A 298 -4.45 -53.56 3.55
CA ASN A 298 -5.85 -53.25 3.26
C ASN A 298 -6.19 -51.79 3.55
N LEU A 299 -5.80 -51.26 4.71
CA LEU A 299 -6.01 -49.85 5.08
C LEU A 299 -5.28 -48.90 4.12
N LYS A 300 -4.05 -49.23 3.71
CA LYS A 300 -3.29 -48.46 2.71
C LYS A 300 -4.03 -48.43 1.37
N ASN A 301 -4.49 -49.57 0.88
CA ASN A 301 -5.20 -49.68 -0.39
C ASN A 301 -6.53 -48.91 -0.36
N GLU A 302 -7.28 -48.98 0.75
CA GLU A 302 -8.50 -48.20 0.95
C GLU A 302 -8.21 -46.68 0.96
N PHE A 303 -7.14 -46.25 1.65
CA PHE A 303 -6.74 -44.84 1.71
C PHE A 303 -6.28 -44.29 0.34
N THR A 304 -5.48 -45.04 -0.42
CA THR A 304 -5.11 -44.70 -1.80
C THR A 304 -6.35 -44.56 -2.67
N THR A 305 -7.24 -45.55 -2.67
CA THR A 305 -8.50 -45.52 -3.45
C THR A 305 -9.38 -44.32 -3.08
N LYS A 306 -9.45 -43.97 -1.78
CA LYS A 306 -10.20 -42.81 -1.27
C LYS A 306 -9.55 -41.46 -1.60
N LEU A 307 -8.25 -41.40 -1.87
CA LEU A 307 -7.58 -40.20 -2.38
C LEU A 307 -7.79 -40.07 -3.88
N ASP A 308 -7.48 -41.11 -4.66
CA ASP A 308 -7.61 -41.10 -6.12
C ASP A 308 -9.07 -40.84 -6.56
N GLY A 309 -10.05 -41.36 -5.82
CA GLY A 309 -11.48 -41.09 -6.06
C GLY A 309 -12.03 -39.77 -5.52
N LYS A 310 -11.21 -38.95 -4.83
CA LYS A 310 -11.61 -37.61 -4.32
C LYS A 310 -10.83 -36.46 -4.94
N VAL A 311 -9.59 -36.70 -5.33
CA VAL A 311 -8.72 -35.73 -6.00
C VAL A 311 -8.78 -36.04 -7.50
N ASP A 312 -9.76 -35.46 -8.18
CA ASP A 312 -9.79 -35.48 -9.64
C ASP A 312 -8.63 -34.62 -10.19
N ASN A 313 -7.48 -35.28 -10.33
CA ASN A 313 -6.26 -34.69 -10.86
C ASN A 313 -6.41 -34.27 -12.33
N VAL A 314 -7.41 -34.77 -13.06
CA VAL A 314 -7.69 -34.34 -14.44
C VAL A 314 -8.44 -33.01 -14.38
N ALA A 315 -9.58 -32.94 -13.69
CA ALA A 315 -10.37 -31.71 -13.57
C ALA A 315 -9.59 -30.57 -12.88
N TRP A 316 -8.76 -30.87 -11.87
CA TRP A 316 -7.91 -29.86 -11.23
C TRP A 316 -6.82 -29.33 -12.18
N LYS A 317 -6.24 -30.22 -13.00
CA LYS A 317 -5.24 -29.82 -14.00
C LYS A 317 -5.89 -29.02 -15.14
N GLU A 318 -7.02 -29.46 -15.67
CA GLU A 318 -7.76 -28.74 -16.73
C GLU A 318 -8.12 -27.32 -16.27
N ALA A 319 -8.62 -27.16 -15.03
CA ALA A 319 -8.90 -25.85 -14.45
C ALA A 319 -7.65 -24.97 -14.26
N ASN A 320 -6.47 -25.56 -14.04
CA ASN A 320 -5.21 -24.83 -13.98
C ASN A 320 -4.67 -24.46 -15.37
N ASP A 321 -4.75 -25.37 -16.35
CA ASP A 321 -4.34 -25.13 -17.74
C ASP A 321 -5.23 -24.03 -18.37
N ASP A 322 -6.53 -24.00 -18.06
CA ASP A 322 -7.47 -22.90 -18.42
C ASP A 322 -7.11 -21.57 -17.73
N LEU A 323 -6.70 -21.62 -16.46
CA LEU A 323 -6.27 -20.42 -15.72
C LEU A 323 -5.00 -19.82 -16.33
N ASP A 324 -4.00 -20.64 -16.68
CA ASP A 324 -2.78 -20.20 -17.36
C ASP A 324 -3.09 -19.66 -18.77
N ALA A 325 -4.04 -20.24 -19.49
CA ALA A 325 -4.53 -19.71 -20.77
C ALA A 325 -5.15 -18.31 -20.60
N ALA A 326 -6.02 -18.11 -19.60
CA ALA A 326 -6.63 -16.82 -19.31
C ALA A 326 -5.60 -15.77 -18.87
N ILE A 327 -4.64 -16.14 -18.01
CA ILE A 327 -3.51 -15.28 -17.60
C ILE A 327 -2.68 -14.85 -18.82
N LYS A 328 -2.46 -15.76 -19.78
CA LYS A 328 -1.76 -15.45 -21.03
C LYS A 328 -2.55 -14.46 -21.89
N THR A 329 -3.86 -14.66 -22.09
CA THR A 329 -4.70 -13.70 -22.83
C THR A 329 -4.66 -12.30 -22.21
N VAL A 330 -4.75 -12.18 -20.88
CA VAL A 330 -4.63 -10.89 -20.18
C VAL A 330 -3.25 -10.25 -20.38
N ARG A 331 -2.17 -11.05 -20.34
CA ARG A 331 -0.80 -10.59 -20.60
C ARG A 331 -0.61 -10.06 -22.03
N ASP A 332 -1.20 -10.74 -23.01
CA ASP A 332 -1.14 -10.35 -24.41
C ASP A 332 -1.97 -9.06 -24.66
N MET A 333 -3.14 -8.93 -24.03
CA MET A 333 -3.95 -7.70 -24.04
C MET A 333 -3.21 -6.50 -23.42
N ILE A 334 -2.56 -6.68 -22.27
CA ILE A 334 -1.73 -5.63 -21.62
C ILE A 334 -0.56 -5.23 -22.53
N SER A 335 0.04 -6.20 -23.23
CA SER A 335 1.14 -5.95 -24.17
C SER A 335 0.67 -5.14 -25.39
N SER A 336 -0.50 -5.45 -25.95
CA SER A 336 -1.11 -4.67 -27.03
C SER A 336 -1.45 -3.24 -26.59
N LEU A 337 -2.11 -3.09 -25.43
CA LEU A 337 -2.49 -1.78 -24.90
C LEU A 337 -1.26 -0.89 -24.63
N ARG A 338 -0.15 -1.48 -24.16
CA ARG A 338 1.12 -0.78 -24.00
C ARG A 338 1.67 -0.26 -25.34
N LEU A 339 1.65 -1.07 -26.39
CA LEU A 339 2.09 -0.66 -27.73
C LEU A 339 1.22 0.48 -28.29
N ASP A 340 -0.10 0.43 -28.07
CA ASP A 340 -1.02 1.51 -28.44
C ASP A 340 -0.74 2.82 -27.68
N VAL A 341 -0.46 2.74 -26.37
CA VAL A 341 -0.08 3.91 -25.55
C VAL A 341 1.26 4.48 -26.02
N ASP A 342 2.27 3.64 -26.25
CA ASP A 342 3.58 4.07 -26.75
C ASP A 342 3.47 4.65 -28.18
N ALA A 343 2.53 4.20 -29.00
CA ALA A 343 2.25 4.75 -30.33
C ALA A 343 1.51 6.10 -30.26
N ARG A 344 0.50 6.24 -29.40
CA ARG A 344 -0.20 7.51 -29.14
C ARG A 344 0.76 8.56 -28.60
N ARG A 345 1.63 8.17 -27.65
CA ARG A 345 2.68 9.05 -27.11
C ARG A 345 3.58 9.60 -28.20
N ARG A 346 4.11 8.74 -29.08
CA ARG A 346 4.96 9.17 -30.21
C ARG A 346 4.26 10.17 -31.13
N LYS A 347 2.96 10.01 -31.41
CA LYS A 347 2.17 10.99 -32.17
C LYS A 347 2.00 12.33 -31.45
N VAL A 348 1.87 12.33 -30.11
CA VAL A 348 1.83 13.57 -29.32
C VAL A 348 3.19 14.26 -29.32
N ASP A 349 4.28 13.51 -29.15
CA ASP A 349 5.66 14.03 -29.21
C ASP A 349 5.97 14.63 -30.61
N GLU A 350 5.47 14.01 -31.68
CA GLU A 350 5.54 14.49 -33.08
C GLU A 350 4.77 15.80 -33.28
N ILE A 351 3.49 15.85 -32.89
CA ILE A 351 2.66 17.08 -32.97
C ILE A 351 3.29 18.22 -32.16
N LEU A 352 3.80 17.94 -30.96
CA LEU A 352 4.49 18.95 -30.14
C LEU A 352 5.79 19.44 -30.77
N SER A 353 6.46 18.61 -31.59
CA SER A 353 7.63 19.03 -32.37
C SER A 353 7.24 19.98 -33.51
N THR A 354 6.16 19.67 -34.24
CA THR A 354 5.62 20.55 -35.29
C THR A 354 5.17 21.89 -34.71
N MET A 355 4.33 21.89 -33.66
CA MET A 355 3.86 23.14 -33.04
C MET A 355 5.01 24.03 -32.54
N ARG A 356 6.13 23.45 -32.06
CA ARG A 356 7.32 24.22 -31.69
C ARG A 356 8.02 24.84 -32.90
N HIS A 357 8.12 24.10 -34.01
CA HIS A 357 8.69 24.61 -35.25
C HIS A 357 7.85 25.76 -35.81
N ASP A 358 6.53 25.60 -35.84
CA ASP A 358 5.58 26.61 -36.32
C ASP A 358 5.64 27.89 -35.47
N ILE A 359 5.69 27.75 -34.13
CA ILE A 359 5.90 28.87 -33.21
C ILE A 359 7.19 29.62 -33.54
N THR A 360 8.33 28.92 -33.66
CA THR A 360 9.61 29.57 -33.99
C THR A 360 9.59 30.22 -35.38
N SER A 361 8.89 29.64 -36.37
CA SER A 361 8.72 30.28 -37.67
C SER A 361 7.91 31.58 -37.58
N VAL A 362 6.79 31.57 -36.86
CA VAL A 362 5.96 32.75 -36.60
C VAL A 362 6.73 33.82 -35.82
N GLU A 363 7.53 33.44 -34.82
CA GLU A 363 8.42 34.34 -34.08
C GLU A 363 9.45 35.01 -35.02
N THR A 364 10.09 34.27 -35.93
CA THR A 364 11.01 34.84 -36.91
C THR A 364 10.33 35.78 -37.91
N ASN A 365 9.16 35.40 -38.42
CA ASN A 365 8.40 36.21 -39.38
C ASN A 365 7.88 37.51 -38.73
N LEU A 366 7.52 37.46 -37.45
CA LEU A 366 7.08 38.63 -36.69
C LEU A 366 8.22 39.62 -36.45
N GLU A 367 9.42 39.14 -36.09
CA GLU A 367 10.58 40.01 -35.87
C GLU A 367 11.09 40.60 -37.20
N GLU A 368 11.05 39.86 -38.32
CA GLU A 368 11.32 40.40 -39.65
C GLU A 368 10.28 41.48 -40.04
N SER A 369 8.98 41.20 -39.88
CA SER A 369 7.92 42.15 -40.19
C SER A 369 8.04 43.44 -39.34
N LYS A 370 8.42 43.30 -38.08
CA LYS A 370 8.68 44.41 -37.15
C LYS A 370 9.90 45.24 -37.56
N ALA A 371 11.01 44.59 -37.94
CA ALA A 371 12.20 45.26 -38.45
C ALA A 371 11.91 46.02 -39.76
N LYS A 372 11.13 45.41 -40.66
CA LYS A 372 10.67 46.04 -41.90
C LYS A 372 9.77 47.25 -41.63
N LEU A 373 8.78 47.13 -40.74
CA LEU A 373 7.90 48.24 -40.36
C LEU A 373 8.67 49.42 -39.74
N ALA A 374 9.70 49.16 -38.94
CA ALA A 374 10.60 50.19 -38.44
C ALA A 374 11.35 50.89 -39.60
N MET A 375 11.97 50.11 -40.50
CA MET A 375 12.68 50.64 -41.66
C MET A 375 11.79 51.45 -42.61
N ASP A 376 10.58 50.98 -42.90
CA ASP A 376 9.60 51.67 -43.74
C ASP A 376 9.12 52.98 -43.07
N THR A 377 8.97 52.98 -41.73
CA THR A 377 8.65 54.17 -40.94
C THR A 377 9.78 55.19 -40.98
N ASP A 378 11.04 54.77 -40.80
CA ASP A 378 12.20 55.66 -40.89
C ASP A 378 12.35 56.25 -42.30
N HIS A 379 12.08 55.48 -43.36
CA HIS A 379 12.06 56.02 -44.73
C HIS A 379 10.95 57.07 -44.91
N ALA A 380 9.75 56.82 -44.38
CA ALA A 380 8.64 57.78 -44.43
C ALA A 380 8.96 59.08 -43.66
N ILE A 381 9.57 58.98 -42.48
CA ILE A 381 10.02 60.12 -41.67
C ILE A 381 11.10 60.91 -42.41
N ASN A 382 12.11 60.25 -42.97
CA ASN A 382 13.18 60.93 -43.70
C ASN A 382 12.67 61.61 -44.99
N ALA A 383 11.74 60.99 -45.72
CA ALA A 383 11.08 61.59 -46.87
C ALA A 383 10.19 62.80 -46.48
N LEU A 384 9.53 62.75 -45.31
CA LEU A 384 8.76 63.87 -44.78
C LEU A 384 9.67 65.04 -44.36
N ASN A 385 10.78 64.75 -43.67
CA ASN A 385 11.78 65.75 -43.27
C ASN A 385 12.35 66.49 -44.50
N GLY A 386 12.75 65.75 -45.55
CA GLY A 386 13.25 66.37 -46.79
C GLY A 386 12.20 67.26 -47.49
N ARG A 387 10.91 66.94 -47.38
CA ARG A 387 9.81 67.81 -47.85
C ARG A 387 9.62 69.05 -46.97
N ILE A 388 9.79 68.91 -45.65
CA ILE A 388 9.74 70.04 -44.71
C ILE A 388 10.91 71.00 -44.97
N ASP A 389 12.13 70.49 -45.14
CA ASP A 389 13.32 71.31 -45.45
C ASP A 389 13.18 72.06 -46.77
N PHE A 390 12.65 71.41 -47.82
CA PHE A 390 12.34 72.07 -49.09
C PHE A 390 11.28 73.17 -48.91
N THR A 391 10.21 72.89 -48.16
CA THR A 391 9.13 73.88 -47.88
C THR A 391 9.65 75.07 -47.06
N ASN A 392 10.53 74.83 -46.09
CA ASN A 392 11.18 75.87 -45.28
C ASN A 392 12.09 76.76 -46.16
N LYS A 393 12.80 76.17 -47.12
CA LYS A 393 13.66 76.90 -48.06
C LYS A 393 12.84 77.77 -49.01
N ASP A 394 11.76 77.25 -49.57
CA ASP A 394 10.83 78.02 -50.41
C ASP A 394 10.14 79.15 -49.63
N LEU A 395 9.76 78.89 -48.36
CA LEU A 395 9.23 79.92 -47.46
C LEU A 395 10.25 81.03 -47.19
N SER A 396 11.52 80.68 -46.94
CA SER A 396 12.60 81.65 -46.76
C SER A 396 12.82 82.51 -48.01
N ALA A 397 12.85 81.90 -49.19
CA ALA A 397 12.97 82.63 -50.47
C ALA A 397 11.74 83.54 -50.73
N THR A 398 10.55 83.09 -50.34
CA THR A 398 9.31 83.88 -50.41
C THR A 398 9.36 85.08 -49.46
N GLN A 399 9.92 84.92 -48.24
CA GLN A 399 10.11 86.01 -47.28
C GLN A 399 11.15 87.04 -47.77
N GLU A 400 12.26 86.59 -48.36
CA GLU A 400 13.28 87.46 -48.97
C GLU A 400 12.72 88.24 -50.17
N SER A 401 11.95 87.58 -51.04
CA SER A 401 11.23 88.23 -52.14
C SER A 401 10.21 89.25 -51.65
N LEU A 402 9.42 88.91 -50.62
CA LEU A 402 8.46 89.83 -50.01
C LEU A 402 9.17 91.07 -49.44
N HIS A 403 10.27 90.89 -48.69
CA HIS A 403 11.04 92.01 -48.16
C HIS A 403 11.64 92.89 -49.27
N THR A 404 12.11 92.28 -50.36
CA THR A 404 12.56 93.02 -51.55
C THR A 404 11.43 93.89 -52.12
N THR A 405 10.23 93.33 -52.32
CA THR A 405 9.07 94.11 -52.81
C THR A 405 8.61 95.19 -51.84
N GLN A 406 8.70 94.97 -50.52
CA GLN A 406 8.40 95.97 -49.51
C GLN A 406 9.37 97.16 -49.58
N ASN A 407 10.67 96.89 -49.78
CA ASN A 407 11.69 97.92 -49.91
C ASN A 407 11.46 98.74 -51.20
N SER A 408 11.30 98.09 -52.37
CA SER A 408 10.99 98.78 -53.62
C SER A 408 9.68 99.58 -53.59
N LEU A 409 8.66 99.12 -52.83
CA LEU A 409 7.43 99.88 -52.61
C LEU A 409 7.69 101.11 -51.73
N SER A 410 8.54 101.01 -50.70
CA SER A 410 8.96 102.14 -49.88
C SER A 410 9.75 103.17 -50.68
N ASP A 411 10.63 102.72 -51.58
CA ASP A 411 11.38 103.59 -52.48
C ASP A 411 10.44 104.32 -53.45
N CYS A 412 9.46 103.61 -54.03
CA CYS A 412 8.42 104.22 -54.86
C CYS A 412 7.58 105.26 -54.09
N PHE A 413 7.22 105.01 -52.83
CA PHE A 413 6.55 106.02 -52.00
C PHE A 413 7.44 107.25 -51.74
N ASN A 414 8.75 107.07 -51.54
CA ASN A 414 9.70 108.16 -51.40
C ASN A 414 9.83 108.98 -52.70
N GLU A 415 9.97 108.33 -53.85
CA GLU A 415 10.00 109.00 -55.17
C GLU A 415 8.71 109.79 -55.43
N VAL A 416 7.54 109.20 -55.17
CA VAL A 416 6.24 109.87 -55.31
C VAL A 416 6.12 111.08 -54.36
N ALA A 417 6.67 111.00 -53.13
CA ALA A 417 6.70 112.13 -52.21
C ALA A 417 7.61 113.27 -52.71
N VAL A 418 8.78 112.96 -53.29
CA VAL A 418 9.68 113.94 -53.91
C VAL A 418 9.01 114.59 -55.13
N VAL A 419 8.47 113.79 -56.05
CA VAL A 419 7.75 114.29 -57.24
C VAL A 419 6.57 115.19 -56.85
N ARG A 420 5.83 114.85 -55.78
CA ARG A 420 4.75 115.71 -55.26
C ARG A 420 5.29 117.04 -54.72
N SER A 421 6.38 117.01 -53.96
CA SER A 421 7.04 118.22 -53.44
C SER A 421 7.58 119.13 -54.56
N ASP A 422 8.19 118.56 -55.60
CA ASP A 422 8.68 119.32 -56.75
C ASP A 422 7.53 119.88 -57.61
N LEU A 423 6.40 119.16 -57.70
CA LEU A 423 5.19 119.66 -58.35
C LEU A 423 4.55 120.80 -57.54
N GLU A 424 4.38 120.63 -56.23
CA GLU A 424 3.90 121.68 -55.31
C GLU A 424 4.77 122.95 -55.44
N ARG A 425 6.10 122.78 -55.49
CA ARG A 425 7.05 123.88 -55.68
C ARG A 425 6.93 124.53 -57.05
N THR A 426 6.93 123.76 -58.14
CA THR A 426 6.88 124.33 -59.50
C THR A 426 5.55 125.00 -59.81
N VAL A 427 4.45 124.55 -59.19
CA VAL A 427 3.17 125.28 -59.18
C VAL A 427 3.33 126.62 -58.45
N ALA A 428 3.90 126.66 -57.24
CA ALA A 428 4.12 127.91 -56.52
C ALA A 428 5.05 128.90 -57.27
N ASP A 429 6.15 128.42 -57.85
CA ASP A 429 7.08 129.23 -58.65
C ASP A 429 6.42 129.77 -59.94
N THR A 430 5.52 129.00 -60.57
CA THR A 430 4.78 129.46 -61.77
C THR A 430 3.63 130.41 -61.43
N GLU A 431 2.90 130.19 -60.33
CA GLU A 431 1.93 131.17 -59.80
C GLU A 431 2.62 132.50 -59.46
N ALA A 432 3.77 132.44 -58.77
CA ALA A 432 4.55 133.63 -58.41
C ALA A 432 5.02 134.40 -59.65
N ARG A 433 5.49 133.70 -60.70
CA ARG A 433 5.86 134.32 -61.97
C ARG A 433 4.66 134.98 -62.65
N VAL A 434 3.55 134.27 -62.83
CA VAL A 434 2.32 134.81 -63.47
C VAL A 434 1.78 136.02 -62.71
N LYS A 435 1.84 135.99 -61.37
CA LYS A 435 1.42 137.10 -60.50
C LYS A 435 2.33 138.32 -60.63
N ASN A 436 3.63 138.12 -60.85
CA ASN A 436 4.59 139.20 -61.13
C ASN A 436 4.44 139.73 -62.56
N ASP A 437 4.30 138.87 -63.57
CA ASP A 437 4.03 139.26 -64.96
C ASP A 437 2.74 140.09 -65.06
N SER A 438 1.68 139.67 -64.34
CA SER A 438 0.42 140.41 -64.25
C SER A 438 0.59 141.76 -63.57
N ARG A 439 1.40 141.87 -62.52
CA ARG A 439 1.71 143.14 -61.85
C ARG A 439 2.53 144.07 -62.75
N GLN A 440 3.54 143.54 -63.44
CA GLN A 440 4.33 144.31 -64.40
C GLN A 440 3.44 144.82 -65.55
N LYS A 441 2.55 143.96 -66.09
CA LYS A 441 1.60 144.38 -67.13
C LYS A 441 0.60 145.42 -66.63
N GLN A 442 0.14 145.33 -65.38
CA GLN A 442 -0.64 146.40 -64.75
C GLN A 442 0.18 147.70 -64.63
N GLN A 443 1.45 147.64 -64.22
CA GLN A 443 2.35 148.79 -64.15
C GLN A 443 2.56 149.45 -65.53
N GLU A 444 2.89 148.65 -66.56
CA GLU A 444 3.04 149.11 -67.95
C GLU A 444 1.75 149.71 -68.53
N ILE A 445 0.59 149.22 -68.10
CA ILE A 445 -0.72 149.77 -68.50
C ILE A 445 -0.97 151.10 -67.79
N MET A 446 -0.69 151.22 -66.49
CA MET A 446 -0.82 152.47 -65.73
C MET A 446 0.15 153.55 -66.23
N GLU A 447 1.38 153.18 -66.58
CA GLU A 447 2.37 154.06 -67.20
C GLU A 447 1.87 154.58 -68.56
N LYS A 448 1.37 153.69 -69.43
CA LYS A 448 0.76 154.09 -70.72
C LYS A 448 -0.53 154.90 -70.58
N ILE A 449 -1.29 154.70 -69.51
CA ILE A 449 -2.43 155.57 -69.18
C ILE A 449 -1.91 156.97 -68.83
N GLY A 450 -0.88 157.07 -67.99
CA GLY A 450 -0.22 158.35 -67.69
C GLY A 450 0.37 159.05 -68.93
N ASP A 451 1.01 158.30 -69.83
CA ASP A 451 1.49 158.83 -71.13
C ASP A 451 0.33 159.37 -71.97
N VAL A 452 -0.80 158.65 -72.03
CA VAL A 452 -2.00 159.05 -72.78
C VAL A 452 -2.68 160.27 -72.14
N GLU A 453 -2.75 160.33 -70.82
CA GLU A 453 -3.28 161.46 -70.04
C GLU A 453 -2.40 162.70 -70.27
N GLN A 454 -1.08 162.61 -70.11
CA GLN A 454 -0.14 163.69 -70.41
C GLN A 454 -0.20 164.11 -71.89
N GLN A 455 -0.33 163.16 -72.82
CA GLN A 455 -0.51 163.47 -74.24
C GLN A 455 -1.88 164.14 -74.51
N SER A 456 -2.89 163.92 -73.68
CA SER A 456 -4.17 164.64 -73.72
C SER A 456 -4.02 166.08 -73.17
N GLU A 457 -3.29 166.27 -72.06
CA GLU A 457 -2.98 167.59 -71.50
C GLU A 457 -2.15 168.43 -72.47
N LEU A 458 -1.13 167.85 -73.10
CA LEU A 458 -0.31 168.53 -74.11
C LEU A 458 -1.16 168.94 -75.34
N ARG A 459 -2.10 168.10 -75.78
CA ARG A 459 -3.06 168.46 -76.83
C ARG A 459 -3.98 169.59 -76.40
N ALA A 460 -4.48 169.59 -75.16
CA ALA A 460 -5.32 170.65 -74.61
C ALA A 460 -4.54 171.98 -74.48
N ALA A 461 -3.30 171.93 -73.97
CA ALA A 461 -2.42 173.09 -73.85
C ALA A 461 -1.97 173.65 -75.20
N GLU A 462 -1.86 172.81 -76.25
CA GLU A 462 -1.65 173.30 -77.61
C GLU A 462 -2.94 173.85 -78.24
N ALA A 463 -4.10 173.27 -77.99
CA ALA A 463 -5.39 173.83 -78.42
C ALA A 463 -5.59 175.24 -77.84
N SER A 464 -5.34 175.44 -76.53
CA SER A 464 -5.40 176.76 -75.88
C SER A 464 -4.40 177.77 -76.48
N ARG A 465 -3.17 177.35 -76.80
CA ARG A 465 -2.18 178.21 -77.48
C ARG A 465 -2.60 178.58 -78.90
N ARG A 466 -3.21 177.64 -79.65
CA ARG A 466 -3.77 177.90 -80.99
C ARG A 466 -4.98 178.85 -80.93
N LEU A 467 -5.78 178.80 -79.85
CA LEU A 467 -6.88 179.73 -79.61
C LEU A 467 -6.39 181.17 -79.38
N GLY A 468 -5.42 181.37 -78.48
CA GLY A 468 -4.88 182.70 -78.15
C GLY A 468 -4.13 183.39 -79.31
N ALA A 469 -3.58 182.62 -80.25
CA ALA A 469 -2.91 183.16 -81.44
C ALA A 469 -3.86 183.61 -82.57
N LEU A 470 -5.15 183.28 -82.48
CA LEU A 470 -6.15 183.50 -83.53
C LEU A 470 -6.84 184.88 -83.43
N ASP A 471 -6.93 185.44 -82.21
CA ASP A 471 -7.65 186.69 -81.93
C ASP A 471 -7.00 187.94 -82.58
N LEU A 472 -5.66 187.94 -82.71
CA LEU A 472 -4.88 189.07 -83.23
C LEU A 472 -4.53 188.97 -84.74
N ARG A 473 -5.11 188.02 -85.49
CA ARG A 473 -4.89 187.90 -86.94
C ARG A 473 -6.18 187.64 -87.73
N MET A 474 -6.72 188.73 -88.26
CA MET A 474 -7.76 188.83 -89.31
C MET A 474 -9.19 188.50 -88.83
N SER A 475 -10.19 189.38 -88.91
CA SER A 475 -10.27 190.76 -89.45
C SER A 475 -9.71 190.95 -90.88
N GLY A 476 -9.91 189.98 -91.77
CA GLY A 476 -9.35 190.03 -93.12
C GLY A 476 -9.53 188.76 -93.96
N VAL A 477 -10.76 188.55 -94.48
CA VAL A 477 -11.05 187.88 -95.77
C VAL A 477 -10.38 186.49 -95.99
N GLN A 478 -11.01 185.36 -95.62
CA GLN A 478 -12.08 184.65 -96.36
C GLN A 478 -11.58 183.76 -97.52
N GLY A 479 -11.78 182.43 -97.40
CA GLY A 479 -11.78 181.47 -98.53
C GLY A 479 -11.05 180.14 -98.27
N GLY A 480 -11.73 179.00 -98.55
CA GLY A 480 -11.14 177.65 -98.57
C GLY A 480 -11.77 176.67 -97.57
N LEU A 481 -12.44 175.62 -98.06
CA LEU A 481 -13.14 174.61 -97.25
C LEU A 481 -13.16 173.24 -97.96
N GLY A 482 -13.00 172.15 -97.20
CA GLY A 482 -13.05 170.76 -97.68
C GLY A 482 -11.68 170.12 -97.95
N GLU A 483 -11.47 168.80 -97.82
CA GLU A 483 -12.37 167.73 -97.35
C GLU A 483 -11.63 166.71 -96.48
N GLN A 484 -12.29 166.21 -95.42
CA GLN A 484 -11.88 165.00 -94.70
C GLN A 484 -12.66 163.78 -95.23
N LYS A 485 -12.14 163.06 -96.24
CA LYS A 485 -12.81 161.84 -96.73
C LYS A 485 -11.93 160.84 -97.51
N ARG A 486 -11.29 159.87 -96.82
CA ARG A 486 -11.27 158.41 -97.13
C ARG A 486 -10.17 157.63 -96.40
N ASP A 487 -10.39 157.32 -95.12
CA ASP A 487 -9.65 156.29 -94.36
C ASP A 487 -10.05 154.85 -94.75
N ILE A 488 -10.32 154.60 -96.03
CA ILE A 488 -11.15 153.46 -96.50
C ILE A 488 -10.41 152.50 -97.44
N LEU A 489 -9.18 152.81 -97.89
CA LEU A 489 -8.43 151.92 -98.79
C LEU A 489 -7.27 151.13 -98.16
N LYS A 490 -6.69 151.54 -97.02
CA LYS A 490 -5.63 150.74 -96.35
C LYS A 490 -6.12 149.46 -95.69
N ILE A 491 -7.40 149.40 -95.30
CA ILE A 491 -8.04 148.24 -94.66
C ILE A 491 -8.08 147.01 -95.61
N ARG A 492 -7.84 147.18 -96.91
CA ARG A 492 -7.83 146.07 -97.89
C ARG A 492 -6.51 145.28 -97.93
N GLU A 493 -5.38 145.86 -97.53
CA GLU A 493 -4.08 145.17 -97.62
C GLU A 493 -3.81 144.26 -96.41
N GLU A 494 -4.22 144.67 -95.21
CA GLU A 494 -3.99 143.92 -93.97
C GLU A 494 -4.78 142.59 -93.91
N VAL A 495 -5.96 142.52 -94.54
CA VAL A 495 -6.77 141.30 -94.62
C VAL A 495 -6.07 140.18 -95.41
N ASN A 496 -5.32 140.52 -96.46
CA ASN A 496 -4.58 139.52 -97.25
C ASN A 496 -3.36 138.95 -96.51
N GLY A 497 -2.77 139.70 -95.57
CA GLY A 497 -1.65 139.25 -94.75
C GLY A 497 -1.97 138.08 -93.82
N LEU A 498 -3.25 137.91 -93.45
CA LEU A 498 -3.68 136.87 -92.51
C LEU A 498 -3.79 135.45 -93.12
N THR A 499 -3.84 135.33 -94.46
CA THR A 499 -4.01 134.02 -95.12
C THR A 499 -2.72 133.18 -95.10
N VAL A 500 -1.54 133.80 -95.06
CA VAL A 500 -0.25 133.11 -95.19
C VAL A 500 0.22 132.45 -93.88
N LYS A 501 -0.39 132.78 -92.72
CA LYS A 501 -0.06 132.13 -91.43
C LYS A 501 -0.83 130.83 -91.14
N SER A 502 -1.65 130.33 -92.07
CA SER A 502 -2.28 129.01 -91.93
C SER A 502 -1.30 127.84 -92.13
N ALA A 503 -0.13 128.06 -92.76
CA ALA A 503 0.79 126.99 -93.18
C ALA A 503 1.70 126.42 -92.08
N SER A 504 1.68 126.97 -90.86
CA SER A 504 2.48 126.43 -89.73
C SER A 504 1.74 125.38 -88.89
N HIS A 505 0.44 125.18 -89.07
CA HIS A 505 -0.38 124.40 -88.14
C HIS A 505 -0.56 122.91 -88.51
N GLU A 506 -0.02 122.46 -89.64
CA GLU A 506 -0.16 121.08 -90.14
C GLU A 506 0.90 120.13 -89.57
N VAL A 507 2.08 120.64 -89.18
CA VAL A 507 3.22 119.83 -88.70
C VAL A 507 2.98 119.20 -87.33
N ASP A 508 2.35 119.91 -86.39
CA ASP A 508 2.16 119.41 -85.03
C ASP A 508 0.97 118.46 -84.89
N ILE A 509 -0.02 118.52 -85.79
CA ILE A 509 -1.13 117.54 -85.84
C ILE A 509 -0.59 116.13 -86.15
N SER A 510 0.45 116.02 -86.99
CA SER A 510 1.10 114.72 -87.28
C SER A 510 1.74 114.08 -86.04
N LYS A 511 2.41 114.87 -85.18
CA LYS A 511 3.06 114.36 -83.96
C LYS A 511 2.06 113.87 -82.92
N VAL A 512 0.92 114.55 -82.79
CA VAL A 512 -0.20 114.09 -81.94
C VAL A 512 -0.77 112.78 -82.49
N GLY A 513 -0.95 112.68 -83.81
CA GLY A 513 -1.46 111.47 -84.47
C GLY A 513 -0.63 110.21 -84.18
N ASP A 514 0.70 110.29 -84.25
CA ASP A 514 1.57 109.13 -83.96
C ASP A 514 1.68 108.82 -82.46
N SER A 515 1.51 109.83 -81.60
CA SER A 515 1.42 109.64 -80.14
C SER A 515 0.13 108.88 -79.77
N VAL A 516 -0.99 109.23 -80.40
CA VAL A 516 -2.26 108.51 -80.26
C VAL A 516 -2.15 107.08 -80.81
N LYS A 517 -1.54 106.86 -81.98
CA LYS A 517 -1.30 105.49 -82.51
C LYS A 517 -0.42 104.64 -81.59
N LYS A 518 0.54 105.23 -80.86
CA LYS A 518 1.32 104.53 -79.84
C LYS A 518 0.47 104.15 -78.63
N MET A 519 -0.35 105.07 -78.09
CA MET A 519 -1.30 104.75 -77.02
C MET A 519 -2.32 103.68 -77.46
N GLU A 520 -2.79 103.73 -78.71
CA GLU A 520 -3.73 102.74 -79.26
C GLU A 520 -3.08 101.35 -79.35
N LYS A 521 -1.80 101.25 -79.77
CA LYS A 521 -1.06 99.99 -79.75
C LYS A 521 -0.78 99.49 -78.34
N GLN A 522 -0.41 100.38 -77.41
CA GLN A 522 -0.19 100.03 -76.01
C GLN A 522 -1.48 99.51 -75.38
N ARG A 523 -2.60 100.23 -75.53
CA ARG A 523 -3.95 99.83 -75.07
C ARG A 523 -4.37 98.46 -75.60
N ASN A 524 -4.02 98.14 -76.85
CA ASN A 524 -4.33 96.82 -77.42
C ASN A 524 -3.39 95.71 -76.91
N LEU A 525 -2.12 95.99 -76.65
CA LEU A 525 -1.22 95.07 -75.93
C LEU A 525 -1.72 94.84 -74.51
N ASP A 526 -2.04 95.91 -73.78
CA ASP A 526 -2.54 95.86 -72.41
C ASP A 526 -3.86 95.10 -72.34
N ALA A 527 -4.79 95.31 -73.28
CA ALA A 527 -6.03 94.55 -73.37
C ALA A 527 -5.81 93.06 -73.68
N GLN A 528 -4.83 92.71 -74.52
CA GLN A 528 -4.44 91.31 -74.74
C GLN A 528 -3.77 90.69 -73.50
N ASN A 529 -2.93 91.45 -72.79
CA ASN A 529 -2.28 91.01 -71.55
C ASN A 529 -3.32 90.83 -70.42
N LEU A 530 -4.26 91.77 -70.25
CA LEU A 530 -5.36 91.67 -69.30
C LEU A 530 -6.28 90.49 -69.63
N LYS A 531 -6.51 90.21 -70.93
CA LYS A 531 -7.23 89.00 -71.34
C LYS A 531 -6.44 87.73 -71.00
N ALA A 532 -5.14 87.66 -71.33
CA ALA A 532 -4.31 86.51 -71.00
C ALA A 532 -4.22 86.26 -69.49
N GLN A 533 -4.20 87.33 -68.67
CA GLN A 533 -4.31 87.25 -67.21
C GLN A 533 -5.69 86.76 -66.77
N LEU A 534 -6.78 87.21 -67.41
CA LEU A 534 -8.14 86.74 -67.08
C LEU A 534 -8.35 85.26 -67.46
N ASP A 535 -7.89 84.86 -68.64
CA ASP A 535 -7.93 83.47 -69.13
C ASP A 535 -7.07 82.58 -68.21
N SER A 536 -5.87 83.03 -67.79
CA SER A 536 -5.01 82.32 -66.82
C SER A 536 -5.63 82.25 -65.41
N ILE A 537 -6.28 83.31 -64.94
CA ILE A 537 -7.04 83.30 -63.68
C ILE A 537 -8.20 82.31 -63.76
N HIS A 538 -8.89 82.21 -64.89
CA HIS A 538 -9.93 81.21 -65.13
C HIS A 538 -9.37 79.77 -65.07
N ASP A 539 -8.27 79.49 -65.76
CA ASP A 539 -7.58 78.18 -65.74
C ASP A 539 -7.15 77.77 -64.32
N VAL A 540 -6.62 78.74 -63.55
CA VAL A 540 -6.28 78.56 -62.13
C VAL A 540 -7.52 78.37 -61.26
N LEU A 541 -8.66 78.97 -61.61
CA LEU A 541 -9.91 78.81 -60.86
C LEU A 541 -10.54 77.43 -61.11
N ASP A 542 -10.63 76.97 -62.35
CA ASP A 542 -11.17 75.64 -62.65
C ASP A 542 -10.27 74.53 -62.06
N THR A 543 -8.96 74.60 -62.24
CA THR A 543 -8.03 73.60 -61.69
C THR A 543 -7.96 73.59 -60.16
N LYS A 544 -7.93 74.76 -59.49
CA LYS A 544 -7.76 74.83 -58.02
C LYS A 544 -9.06 74.92 -57.21
N VAL A 545 -10.19 75.32 -57.81
CA VAL A 545 -11.46 75.48 -57.09
C VAL A 545 -12.51 74.44 -57.50
N ASN A 546 -12.54 74.03 -58.77
CA ASN A 546 -13.55 73.07 -59.27
C ASN A 546 -13.04 71.63 -59.32
N GLU A 547 -11.87 71.36 -59.91
CA GLU A 547 -11.37 69.97 -60.07
C GLU A 547 -10.62 69.45 -58.84
N LYS A 548 -9.52 70.09 -58.43
CA LYS A 548 -8.66 69.54 -57.38
C LYS A 548 -9.36 69.30 -56.04
N PRO A 549 -10.15 70.24 -55.48
CA PRO A 549 -10.86 69.99 -54.23
C PRO A 549 -11.92 68.89 -54.35
N PHE A 550 -12.44 68.65 -55.55
CA PHE A 550 -13.44 67.60 -55.80
C PHE A 550 -12.80 66.21 -55.83
N GLU A 551 -11.65 66.06 -56.49
CA GLU A 551 -10.86 64.81 -56.44
C GLU A 551 -10.26 64.57 -55.04
N ASP A 552 -9.79 65.60 -54.33
CA ASP A 552 -9.34 65.47 -52.94
C ASP A 552 -10.49 64.97 -52.03
N VAL A 553 -11.71 65.50 -52.18
CA VAL A 553 -12.92 65.04 -51.44
C VAL A 553 -13.32 63.62 -51.84
N LYS A 554 -13.27 63.27 -53.11
CA LYS A 554 -13.57 61.93 -53.65
C LYS A 554 -12.58 60.88 -53.12
N HIS A 555 -11.29 61.21 -53.08
CA HIS A 555 -10.25 60.40 -52.46
C HIS A 555 -10.50 60.22 -50.95
N CYS A 556 -10.85 61.30 -50.22
CA CYS A 556 -11.16 61.24 -48.81
C CYS A 556 -12.41 60.39 -48.51
N MET A 557 -13.46 60.47 -49.32
CA MET A 557 -14.67 59.65 -49.15
C MET A 557 -14.43 58.17 -49.46
N SER A 558 -13.64 57.84 -50.50
CA SER A 558 -13.22 56.46 -50.77
C SER A 558 -12.38 55.90 -49.62
N SER A 559 -11.40 56.68 -49.13
CA SER A 559 -10.55 56.32 -48.00
C SER A 559 -11.35 56.12 -46.70
N LEU A 560 -12.31 57.01 -46.41
CA LEU A 560 -13.21 56.91 -45.26
C LEU A 560 -14.09 55.65 -45.35
N THR A 561 -14.65 55.36 -46.52
CA THR A 561 -15.49 54.18 -46.74
C THR A 561 -14.69 52.89 -46.50
N LYS A 562 -13.50 52.77 -47.09
CA LYS A 562 -12.59 51.63 -46.87
C LYS A 562 -12.13 51.53 -45.40
N GLY A 563 -11.95 52.67 -44.72
CA GLY A 563 -11.65 52.73 -43.29
C GLY A 563 -12.80 52.23 -42.41
N VAL A 564 -14.04 52.62 -42.70
CA VAL A 564 -15.24 52.17 -41.98
C VAL A 564 -15.49 50.67 -42.17
N VAL A 565 -15.29 50.14 -43.39
CA VAL A 565 -15.37 48.69 -43.67
C VAL A 565 -14.31 47.93 -42.85
N LYS A 566 -13.04 48.35 -42.89
CA LYS A 566 -11.98 47.71 -42.08
C LYS A 566 -12.24 47.82 -40.58
N PHE A 567 -12.81 48.94 -40.11
CA PHE A 567 -13.20 49.07 -38.70
C PHE A 567 -14.31 48.08 -38.33
N ALA A 568 -15.36 47.96 -39.16
CA ALA A 568 -16.46 47.01 -38.92
C ALA A 568 -16.00 45.54 -38.90
N GLN A 569 -15.00 45.20 -39.73
CA GLN A 569 -14.31 43.90 -39.69
C GLN A 569 -13.54 43.69 -38.38
N VAL A 570 -12.80 44.70 -37.91
CA VAL A 570 -12.01 44.63 -36.66
C VAL A 570 -12.87 44.55 -35.41
N VAL A 571 -14.03 45.21 -35.35
CA VAL A 571 -14.98 45.06 -34.23
C VAL A 571 -15.95 43.88 -34.39
N GLY A 572 -15.73 43.00 -35.38
CA GLY A 572 -16.50 41.76 -35.55
C GLY A 572 -17.98 41.95 -35.93
N VAL A 573 -18.36 43.16 -36.38
CA VAL A 573 -19.70 43.48 -36.90
C VAL A 573 -19.84 43.04 -38.37
N PHE A 574 -18.71 42.86 -39.05
CA PHE A 574 -18.61 42.29 -40.39
C PHE A 574 -17.58 41.15 -40.42
N PRO A 575 -17.73 40.12 -41.26
CA PRO A 575 -16.69 39.10 -41.45
C PRO A 575 -15.38 39.72 -41.97
N GLY A 576 -14.27 39.44 -41.29
CA GLY A 576 -12.92 39.75 -41.78
C GLY A 576 -12.43 38.73 -42.82
N PRO A 577 -11.43 39.09 -43.65
CA PRO A 577 -10.86 38.16 -44.64
C PRO A 577 -10.27 36.92 -43.97
N ARG A 578 -10.56 35.74 -44.52
CA ARG A 578 -9.86 34.51 -44.13
C ARG A 578 -8.52 34.44 -44.86
N PHE A 579 -7.44 34.38 -44.09
CA PHE A 579 -6.07 34.17 -44.60
C PHE A 579 -5.77 32.67 -44.65
N ASP A 580 -6.55 31.93 -45.45
CA ASP A 580 -6.29 30.52 -45.79
C ASP A 580 -6.08 30.43 -47.32
N ASP A 581 -4.85 30.16 -47.76
CA ASP A 581 -4.48 30.05 -49.18
C ASP A 581 -4.98 28.72 -49.81
N ALA A 582 -6.30 28.58 -49.92
CA ALA A 582 -6.95 27.45 -50.58
C ALA A 582 -8.08 27.90 -51.51
N GLU A 583 -8.10 27.39 -52.74
CA GLU A 583 -9.13 27.70 -53.73
C GLU A 583 -10.52 27.27 -53.24
N GLY A 584 -11.34 28.23 -52.83
CA GLY A 584 -12.70 28.04 -52.35
C GLY A 584 -13.64 29.10 -52.93
N GLU A 585 -14.88 28.71 -53.21
CA GLU A 585 -15.86 29.57 -53.88
C GLU A 585 -16.17 30.83 -53.04
N ALA A 586 -16.15 32.01 -53.69
CA ALA A 586 -16.37 33.30 -53.03
C ALA A 586 -17.74 33.33 -52.35
N GLY A 587 -17.75 33.72 -51.07
CA GLY A 587 -18.96 33.68 -50.26
C GLY A 587 -19.95 34.78 -50.63
N GLU A 588 -21.22 34.58 -50.28
CA GLU A 588 -22.30 35.58 -50.46
C GLU A 588 -21.95 36.93 -49.79
N ALA A 589 -21.14 36.90 -48.72
CA ALA A 589 -20.61 38.10 -48.06
C ALA A 589 -19.55 38.88 -48.89
N ASP A 590 -18.76 38.22 -49.74
CA ASP A 590 -17.83 38.91 -50.66
C ASP A 590 -18.59 39.56 -51.82
N VAL A 591 -19.72 38.96 -52.22
CA VAL A 591 -20.66 39.55 -53.19
C VAL A 591 -21.34 40.79 -52.60
N GLU A 592 -21.74 40.77 -51.32
CA GLU A 592 -22.16 42.01 -50.63
C GLU A 592 -21.02 43.02 -50.51
N LEU A 593 -19.78 42.61 -50.21
CA LEU A 593 -18.63 43.52 -50.09
C LEU A 593 -18.36 44.27 -51.41
N LEU A 594 -18.38 43.54 -52.53
CA LEU A 594 -18.33 44.11 -53.88
C LEU A 594 -19.53 45.00 -54.17
N GLY A 595 -20.75 44.59 -53.78
CA GLY A 595 -21.96 45.39 -53.90
C GLY A 595 -21.95 46.69 -53.06
N TRP A 596 -21.21 46.72 -51.94
CA TRP A 596 -20.97 47.93 -51.14
C TRP A 596 -19.89 48.83 -51.75
N GLU A 597 -18.85 48.26 -52.36
CA GLU A 597 -17.84 49.04 -53.09
C GLU A 597 -18.43 49.63 -54.39
N GLU A 598 -19.24 48.87 -55.14
CA GLU A 598 -20.04 49.36 -56.28
C GLU A 598 -21.13 50.36 -55.81
N SER A 599 -21.70 50.19 -54.62
CA SER A 599 -22.60 51.19 -54.02
C SER A 599 -21.86 52.50 -53.67
N ALA A 600 -20.59 52.42 -53.26
CA ALA A 600 -19.74 53.58 -53.02
C ALA A 600 -19.29 54.25 -54.32
N GLU A 601 -18.96 53.49 -55.37
CA GLU A 601 -18.70 54.03 -56.70
C GLU A 601 -19.95 54.67 -57.32
N THR A 602 -21.12 54.04 -57.21
CA THR A 602 -22.38 54.67 -57.64
C THR A 602 -22.80 55.82 -56.73
N PHE A 603 -22.33 55.93 -55.49
CA PHE A 603 -22.48 57.14 -54.68
C PHE A 603 -21.54 58.25 -55.17
N SER A 604 -20.28 57.93 -55.47
CA SER A 604 -19.30 58.83 -56.11
C SER A 604 -19.84 59.36 -57.45
N PHE A 605 -20.38 58.49 -58.31
CA PHE A 605 -21.05 58.86 -59.55
C PHE A 605 -22.33 59.66 -59.32
N ARG A 606 -23.13 59.36 -58.29
CA ARG A 606 -24.29 60.20 -57.90
C ARG A 606 -23.85 61.58 -57.40
N VAL A 607 -22.72 61.69 -56.71
CA VAL A 607 -22.13 62.96 -56.28
C VAL A 607 -21.57 63.74 -57.47
N ASP A 608 -20.77 63.15 -58.35
CA ASP A 608 -20.27 63.79 -59.58
C ASP A 608 -21.42 64.22 -60.50
N LYS A 609 -22.41 63.35 -60.75
CA LYS A 609 -23.60 63.70 -61.52
C LYS A 609 -24.38 64.85 -60.89
N ALA A 610 -24.60 64.85 -59.58
CA ALA A 610 -25.28 65.93 -58.88
C ALA A 610 -24.43 67.22 -58.78
N TRP A 611 -23.11 67.11 -58.75
CA TRP A 611 -22.17 68.24 -58.70
C TRP A 611 -22.08 68.90 -60.07
N ARG A 612 -21.80 68.14 -61.14
CA ARG A 612 -21.86 68.61 -62.54
C ARG A 612 -23.23 69.19 -62.87
N GLN A 613 -24.33 68.55 -62.48
CA GLN A 613 -25.68 69.07 -62.72
C GLN A 613 -25.98 70.39 -61.97
N ARG A 614 -25.33 70.65 -60.82
CA ARG A 614 -25.45 71.91 -60.08
C ARG A 614 -24.53 72.99 -60.63
N CYS A 615 -23.24 72.69 -60.82
CA CYS A 615 -22.26 73.63 -61.36
C CYS A 615 -22.52 73.99 -62.84
N SER A 616 -23.17 73.11 -63.61
CA SER A 616 -23.62 73.40 -64.98
C SER A 616 -24.79 74.40 -65.05
N GLN A 617 -25.46 74.73 -63.94
CA GLN A 617 -26.44 75.80 -63.95
C GLN A 617 -25.73 77.15 -63.88
N ARG A 618 -25.97 78.02 -64.87
CA ARG A 618 -25.34 79.35 -64.99
C ARG A 618 -25.64 80.24 -63.77
N PHE A 619 -24.76 80.21 -62.78
CA PHE A 619 -24.62 81.28 -61.80
C PHE A 619 -23.77 82.40 -62.43
N ARG A 620 -24.26 83.64 -62.46
CA ARG A 620 -23.54 84.75 -63.13
C ARG A 620 -22.29 85.21 -62.37
N ASN A 621 -22.23 84.95 -61.07
CA ASN A 621 -21.10 85.22 -60.18
C ASN A 621 -21.32 84.51 -58.84
N ILE A 622 -20.34 84.62 -57.94
CA ILE A 622 -20.39 84.01 -56.60
C ILE A 622 -21.56 84.58 -55.76
N LEU A 623 -21.97 85.84 -55.95
CA LEU A 623 -23.12 86.42 -55.24
C LEU A 623 -24.47 85.83 -55.70
N ASP A 624 -24.62 85.53 -57.00
CA ASP A 624 -25.79 84.84 -57.54
C ASP A 624 -25.89 83.38 -57.04
N MET A 625 -24.73 82.71 -56.90
CA MET A 625 -24.66 81.41 -56.23
C MET A 625 -25.00 81.50 -54.74
N ILE A 626 -24.44 82.47 -54.01
CA ILE A 626 -24.71 82.66 -52.58
C ILE A 626 -26.17 83.04 -52.33
N ALA A 627 -26.76 83.94 -53.13
CA ALA A 627 -28.16 84.31 -53.03
C ALA A 627 -29.09 83.09 -53.21
N LYS A 628 -28.95 82.36 -54.33
CA LYS A 628 -29.76 81.15 -54.58
C LYS A 628 -29.52 80.04 -53.55
N LYS A 629 -28.30 79.94 -52.99
CA LYS A 629 -27.96 78.99 -51.91
C LYS A 629 -28.50 79.44 -50.56
N ALA A 630 -28.62 80.74 -50.30
CA ALA A 630 -29.29 81.32 -49.14
C ALA A 630 -30.81 81.14 -49.23
N ASP A 631 -31.42 81.43 -50.38
CA ASP A 631 -32.83 81.14 -50.65
C ASP A 631 -33.12 79.65 -50.43
N HIS A 632 -32.27 78.77 -50.97
CA HIS A 632 -32.45 77.33 -50.80
C HIS A 632 -32.16 76.82 -49.38
N SER A 633 -31.23 77.41 -48.63
CA SER A 633 -30.97 77.04 -47.24
C SER A 633 -32.03 77.58 -46.28
N VAL A 634 -32.56 78.78 -46.52
CA VAL A 634 -33.72 79.34 -45.83
C VAL A 634 -34.96 78.50 -46.15
N LEU A 635 -35.20 78.13 -47.40
CA LEU A 635 -36.26 77.18 -47.76
C LEU A 635 -36.07 75.81 -47.09
N ARG A 636 -34.84 75.30 -46.99
CA ARG A 636 -34.55 74.03 -46.30
C ARG A 636 -34.82 74.13 -44.80
N LEU A 637 -34.45 75.24 -44.16
CA LEU A 637 -34.72 75.51 -42.74
C LEU A 637 -36.23 75.72 -42.49
N LEU A 638 -36.94 76.39 -43.39
CA LEU A 638 -38.40 76.51 -43.36
C LEU A 638 -39.09 75.15 -43.55
N GLN A 639 -38.60 74.29 -44.44
CA GLN A 639 -39.10 72.92 -44.61
C GLN A 639 -38.85 72.04 -43.38
N ILE A 640 -37.66 72.12 -42.76
CA ILE A 640 -37.35 71.39 -41.51
C ILE A 640 -38.18 71.93 -40.35
N SER A 641 -38.36 73.26 -40.26
CA SER A 641 -39.26 73.89 -39.28
C SER A 641 -40.71 73.44 -39.47
N GLN A 642 -41.20 73.42 -40.72
CA GLN A 642 -42.52 72.93 -41.07
C GLN A 642 -42.69 71.46 -40.69
N GLN A 643 -41.78 70.57 -41.08
CA GLN A 643 -41.83 69.15 -40.67
C GLN A 643 -41.76 68.97 -39.15
N HIS A 644 -41.02 69.83 -38.44
CA HIS A 644 -41.01 69.80 -36.98
C HIS A 644 -42.37 70.23 -36.40
N ILE A 645 -42.97 71.31 -36.91
CA ILE A 645 -44.30 71.77 -36.51
C ILE A 645 -45.37 70.71 -36.82
N GLU A 646 -45.31 70.06 -37.99
CA GLU A 646 -46.18 68.94 -38.37
C GLU A 646 -45.99 67.74 -37.43
N SER A 647 -44.74 67.38 -37.08
CA SER A 647 -44.43 66.31 -36.11
C SER A 647 -44.90 66.62 -34.68
N GLN A 648 -44.86 67.89 -34.26
CA GLN A 648 -45.42 68.31 -32.97
C GLN A 648 -46.96 68.32 -33.03
N LEU A 649 -47.55 68.75 -34.16
CA LEU A 649 -49.00 68.76 -34.35
C LEU A 649 -49.59 67.34 -34.38
N GLU A 650 -48.94 66.36 -35.01
CA GLU A 650 -49.37 64.96 -34.95
C GLU A 650 -49.20 64.35 -33.56
N ARG A 651 -48.16 64.73 -32.80
CA ARG A 651 -48.06 64.35 -31.37
C ARG A 651 -49.20 64.93 -30.55
N VAL A 652 -49.51 66.23 -30.68
CA VAL A 652 -50.63 66.88 -29.99
C VAL A 652 -51.99 66.30 -30.43
N LYS A 653 -52.14 65.90 -31.70
CA LYS A 653 -53.32 65.15 -32.17
C LYS A 653 -53.39 63.76 -31.52
N HIS A 654 -52.29 63.01 -31.47
CA HIS A 654 -52.26 61.68 -30.86
C HIS A 654 -52.54 61.76 -29.35
N GLU A 655 -51.91 62.69 -28.63
CA GLU A 655 -52.23 63.00 -27.24
C GLU A 655 -53.69 63.39 -27.06
N ARG A 656 -54.29 64.19 -27.95
CA ARG A 656 -55.71 64.53 -27.91
C ARG A 656 -56.62 63.31 -28.11
N GLU A 657 -56.27 62.38 -28.99
CA GLU A 657 -57.03 61.13 -29.16
C GLU A 657 -56.84 60.19 -27.96
N LEU A 658 -55.65 60.12 -27.35
CA LEU A 658 -55.44 59.43 -26.07
C LEU A 658 -56.25 60.08 -24.93
N TRP A 659 -56.32 61.41 -24.87
CA TRP A 659 -57.17 62.13 -23.92
C TRP A 659 -58.67 61.90 -24.18
N LYS A 660 -59.11 61.78 -25.44
CA LYS A 660 -60.46 61.31 -25.76
C LYS A 660 -60.69 59.89 -25.26
N GLU A 661 -59.79 58.94 -25.52
CA GLU A 661 -59.92 57.58 -25.00
C GLU A 661 -59.97 57.55 -23.46
N VAL A 662 -59.20 58.41 -22.77
CA VAL A 662 -59.26 58.54 -21.31
C VAL A 662 -60.58 59.14 -20.83
N VAL A 663 -61.14 60.11 -21.57
CA VAL A 663 -62.47 60.69 -21.30
C VAL A 663 -63.58 59.68 -21.58
N GLU A 664 -63.54 58.95 -22.70
CA GLU A 664 -64.48 57.87 -23.00
C GLU A 664 -64.37 56.74 -21.97
N ARG A 665 -63.17 56.29 -21.58
CA ARG A 665 -63.02 55.27 -20.52
C ARG A 665 -63.54 55.76 -19.17
N ARG A 666 -63.39 57.05 -18.83
CA ARG A 666 -64.06 57.65 -17.65
C ARG A 666 -65.59 57.72 -17.80
N GLN A 667 -66.10 57.98 -18.99
CA GLN A 667 -67.53 58.02 -19.28
C GLN A 667 -68.16 56.61 -19.34
N GLN A 668 -67.35 55.60 -19.69
CA GLN A 668 -67.71 54.18 -19.70
C GLN A 668 -67.49 53.49 -18.35
N GLN A 669 -66.69 54.02 -17.42
CA GLN A 669 -66.52 53.42 -16.09
C GLN A 669 -67.85 53.19 -15.35
N PRO A 670 -68.82 54.14 -15.31
CA PRO A 670 -70.15 53.90 -14.78
C PRO A 670 -70.93 52.79 -15.53
N LEU A 671 -70.76 52.70 -16.85
CA LEU A 671 -71.44 51.69 -17.69
C LEU A 671 -70.85 50.29 -17.50
N GLN A 672 -69.53 50.16 -17.37
CA GLN A 672 -68.88 48.88 -17.07
C GLN A 672 -69.18 48.42 -15.64
N LEU A 673 -69.32 49.35 -14.67
CA LEU A 673 -69.81 49.00 -13.33
C LEU A 673 -71.27 48.50 -13.38
N ALA A 674 -72.14 49.17 -14.15
CA ALA A 674 -73.54 48.76 -14.31
C ALA A 674 -73.72 47.43 -15.05
N LEU A 675 -72.85 47.11 -16.01
CA LEU A 675 -72.82 45.81 -16.69
C LEU A 675 -72.23 44.70 -15.80
N SER A 676 -71.16 45.00 -15.05
CA SER A 676 -70.56 44.08 -14.07
C SER A 676 -71.54 43.67 -12.94
N MET A 677 -72.47 44.57 -12.58
CA MET A 677 -73.54 44.28 -11.62
C MET A 677 -74.78 43.61 -12.23
N LYS A 678 -74.74 43.17 -13.50
CA LYS A 678 -75.91 42.60 -14.18
C LYS A 678 -75.60 41.44 -15.14
N GLU A 679 -75.25 40.28 -14.58
CA GLU A 679 -76.09 39.07 -14.68
C GLU A 679 -75.65 37.95 -13.71
N PRO A 680 -76.54 37.03 -13.29
CA PRO A 680 -76.29 36.09 -12.20
C PRO A 680 -75.83 34.69 -12.66
N ALA A 681 -75.31 33.95 -11.67
CA ALA A 681 -74.84 32.58 -11.70
C ALA A 681 -75.56 31.57 -12.63
N THR A 682 -74.75 30.69 -13.24
CA THR A 682 -75.00 29.23 -13.19
C THR A 682 -73.70 28.44 -13.31
N GLU A 683 -73.79 27.15 -13.00
CA GLU A 683 -72.73 26.14 -13.02
C GLU A 683 -72.09 25.98 -14.43
N GLY A 684 -70.90 25.41 -14.61
CA GLY A 684 -70.00 24.77 -13.64
C GLY A 684 -69.43 23.45 -14.21
N SER A 685 -68.15 23.18 -13.94
CA SER A 685 -67.41 21.95 -14.32
C SER A 685 -67.24 21.66 -15.83
N GLN A 686 -65.98 21.68 -16.28
CA GLN A 686 -65.44 20.50 -16.97
C GLN A 686 -63.94 20.33 -16.70
N THR A 687 -63.50 19.07 -16.65
CA THR A 687 -62.21 18.65 -16.10
C THR A 687 -61.28 18.07 -17.16
N ALA A 688 -59.99 18.39 -17.03
CA ALA A 688 -58.83 17.53 -17.29
C ALA A 688 -58.78 16.65 -18.56
N ARG A 689 -57.69 16.82 -19.35
CA ARG A 689 -56.81 15.72 -19.83
C ARG A 689 -55.60 16.24 -20.61
N GLY A 690 -54.41 15.74 -20.29
CA GLY A 690 -53.54 15.19 -21.34
C GLY A 690 -54.01 13.77 -21.64
N PRO A 691 -53.71 13.19 -22.83
CA PRO A 691 -52.34 12.71 -23.04
C PRO A 691 -51.83 12.64 -24.51
N PHE A 692 -50.53 12.36 -24.64
CA PHE A 692 -49.86 11.63 -25.75
C PHE A 692 -49.96 12.11 -27.22
N ARG A 693 -48.98 11.64 -28.01
CA ARG A 693 -48.74 11.99 -29.42
C ARG A 693 -49.88 11.56 -30.36
N GLY A 694 -50.23 12.46 -31.28
CA GLY A 694 -50.02 12.22 -32.71
C GLY A 694 -48.74 12.95 -33.11
#